data_AF-A0A0V0WPD8-F1
#
_entry.id   AF-A0A0V0WPD8-F1
#
_cell.length_a   1.000
_cell.length_b   1.000
_cell.length_c   1.000
_cell.angle_alpha   90.00
_cell.angle_beta   90.00
_cell.angle_gamma   90.00
#
_symmetry.space_group_name_H-M   'P 1'
#
loop_
_entity.id
_entity.type
_entity.pdbx_description
1 polymer ?
#
loop_
_entity_poly.entity_id
_entity_poly.type
_entity_poly.pdbx_seq_one_letter_code
_entity_poly.pdbx_strand_id
1 'polypeptide(L)'
;MSSSCALDYEQDFYYEEDKCGMVTSSRTVTLKKDANNLIGISIGGGAPNCPCVYLVQIFEDGPAFTDGNLESGDEIVRVNCVSVKGKTRSEVARMIQAAKDEVRIDFNKLHADPKQGKTLDIILKKVKHKIVENVSSDTADALGLSRAILCRDSLVKRLEELEKNTSTYKGLIYQMSSLLNAQFNMAEVYREFGDIFCEIGSREPHVSSAEAFMNFGQVHRGMEKRTLTMIELLRPTINDLNTFLNKAVPDTRLTLKKYLDAKFEYLSYCLKIKEMDDEEAAVAALQEILYRVETGNYEYRLMLRSRQEAKKRFSKLRSDVLVKLELLDQKRVQDIAYQLHRFVSVISQYHSECQAQMEPMRNLFPIEVDLSLVAFDYNPSGQLPPDGEDEEENEIAHEQQLVDDDTNLIDISCLNVNDNCSSSSNADLLNECNDWQGKFTYQDFEILVNEAIKSILGLQGELKDVEVTDFDSSTKLGSIVVNESDLNSIWAALCIYSVHFTKRVAIRVKKSSIDYHHRTIYQPPKIHSLRGWHVFITGGTKGIGLALAREAVRQGAHVTVLARQQQLIDTVVFELSELADNSQKQIVKGYQCDMTSDYDKIAQVVHKAEQDVGPIDVLINNVGGAMQGTVEEMGIEVFQKQMSLNYLSAVSATKAALHSLKNSRRVEGSRIAFVSSQAGQVGLYGYTAYSPCKFALRGFAEALQMELRPHNVWVTVAYPPNTNTEGFVEEWKNTPVATKLITGGDEVMEPTVVAKGIFRSITRGKFQCLFGMSGQMLGNLCCGMTPIRSAAELIHQAFFIGIYRIISLYYLKHFNSVVLQTMLVKVKTLTGKEVELDIDASDLVERIKEKIEEKEGIPPAQQRLIHAGKQMSEGKTAAEYKITGGAVLHLVLALRGGSS
;
A
#
# COMPACT_ATOMS: atom_id res chain seq x y z
N MET A 1 -61.82 -75.79 -25.69
CA MET A 1 -61.33 -77.12 -26.10
C MET A 1 -60.29 -76.92 -27.20
N SER A 2 -59.07 -77.44 -26.97
CA SER A 2 -58.03 -77.92 -27.93
C SER A 2 -57.97 -77.29 -29.34
N SER A 3 -56.84 -76.88 -29.94
CA SER A 3 -55.47 -77.44 -29.99
C SER A 3 -54.67 -76.51 -30.94
N SER A 4 -53.55 -75.91 -30.53
CA SER A 4 -52.14 -76.27 -30.85
C SER A 4 -51.64 -76.07 -32.29
N CYS A 5 -50.65 -75.16 -32.47
CA CYS A 5 -49.28 -75.34 -33.05
C CYS A 5 -48.69 -73.95 -33.43
N ALA A 6 -47.70 -73.44 -32.67
CA ALA A 6 -46.24 -73.44 -32.98
C ALA A 6 -45.85 -72.43 -34.09
N LEU A 7 -45.41 -71.22 -33.74
CA LEU A 7 -44.02 -70.77 -33.52
C LEU A 7 -43.17 -70.73 -34.81
N ASP A 8 -42.82 -69.52 -35.25
CA ASP A 8 -41.45 -69.20 -35.67
C ASP A 8 -41.12 -67.74 -35.32
N TYR A 9 -39.92 -67.60 -34.74
CA TYR A 9 -39.36 -66.38 -34.17
C TYR A 9 -38.66 -65.55 -35.25
N GLU A 10 -39.04 -64.29 -35.43
CA GLU A 10 -38.10 -63.24 -35.84
C GLU A 10 -38.15 -62.10 -34.81
N GLN A 11 -37.00 -61.87 -34.21
CA GLN A 11 -36.79 -61.05 -33.03
C GLN A 11 -36.25 -59.70 -33.50
N ASP A 12 -37.14 -58.75 -33.80
CA ASP A 12 -36.77 -57.35 -34.02
C ASP A 12 -36.35 -56.72 -32.69
N PHE A 13 -35.04 -56.70 -32.45
CA PHE A 13 -34.42 -55.93 -31.36
C PHE A 13 -34.65 -54.43 -31.61
N TYR A 14 -35.67 -53.86 -30.96
CA TYR A 14 -35.76 -52.43 -30.72
C TYR A 14 -34.58 -52.03 -29.82
N TYR A 15 -33.55 -51.41 -30.39
CA TYR A 15 -32.60 -50.60 -29.61
C TYR A 15 -33.35 -49.37 -29.10
N GLU A 16 -33.75 -49.36 -27.84
CA GLU A 16 -34.12 -48.13 -27.14
C GLU A 16 -32.88 -47.23 -27.10
N GLU A 17 -32.97 -46.05 -27.72
CA GLU A 17 -31.94 -45.00 -27.62
C GLU A 17 -31.69 -44.68 -26.15
N ASP A 18 -30.44 -44.81 -25.68
CA ASP A 18 -30.04 -44.36 -24.35
C ASP A 18 -30.23 -42.84 -24.26
N LYS A 19 -31.28 -42.42 -23.56
CA LYS A 19 -31.66 -41.02 -23.46
C LYS A 19 -30.77 -40.23 -22.53
N CYS A 20 -29.85 -40.82 -21.75
CA CYS A 20 -28.96 -40.09 -20.82
C CYS A 20 -29.65 -38.93 -20.04
N GLY A 21 -30.92 -39.08 -19.65
CA GLY A 21 -31.70 -38.05 -18.95
C GLY A 21 -32.25 -36.89 -19.81
N MET A 22 -32.22 -36.97 -21.15
CA MET A 22 -32.78 -35.98 -22.07
C MET A 22 -34.31 -35.93 -22.01
N VAL A 23 -34.86 -34.78 -21.65
CA VAL A 23 -36.30 -34.51 -21.72
C VAL A 23 -36.61 -33.84 -23.06
N THR A 24 -37.40 -34.51 -23.90
CA THR A 24 -37.81 -33.99 -25.22
C THR A 24 -39.32 -34.05 -25.39
N SER A 25 -39.89 -33.06 -26.08
CA SER A 25 -41.30 -33.08 -26.49
C SER A 25 -41.44 -33.04 -28.02
N SER A 26 -42.17 -34.00 -28.59
CA SER A 26 -42.42 -34.04 -30.03
C SER A 26 -43.43 -32.96 -30.43
N ARG A 27 -43.11 -32.19 -31.46
CA ARG A 27 -43.91 -31.08 -31.99
C ARG A 27 -43.84 -31.06 -33.52
N THR A 28 -44.79 -30.36 -34.12
CA THR A 28 -44.84 -30.14 -35.57
C THR A 28 -45.02 -28.66 -35.83
N VAL A 29 -44.32 -28.13 -36.82
CA VAL A 29 -44.48 -26.76 -37.33
C VAL A 29 -44.58 -26.78 -38.85
N THR A 30 -45.41 -25.91 -39.42
CA THR A 30 -45.47 -25.67 -40.86
C THR A 30 -44.99 -24.25 -41.14
N LEU A 31 -43.89 -24.13 -41.87
CA LEU A 31 -43.25 -22.84 -42.16
C LEU A 31 -43.46 -22.47 -43.62
N LYS A 32 -43.90 -21.22 -43.85
CA LYS A 32 -43.90 -20.60 -45.18
C LYS A 32 -42.48 -20.18 -45.55
N LYS A 33 -42.06 -20.48 -46.78
CA LYS A 33 -40.72 -20.13 -47.25
C LYS A 33 -40.60 -18.66 -47.62
N ASP A 34 -39.38 -18.12 -47.53
CA ASP A 34 -39.07 -16.77 -47.97
C ASP A 34 -38.95 -16.67 -49.51
N ALA A 35 -38.70 -15.46 -50.02
CA ALA A 35 -38.54 -15.18 -51.44
C ALA A 35 -37.37 -15.95 -52.10
N ASN A 36 -36.43 -16.46 -51.30
CA ASN A 36 -35.28 -17.25 -51.75
C ASN A 36 -35.51 -18.76 -51.59
N ASN A 37 -36.75 -19.20 -51.30
CA ASN A 37 -37.11 -20.59 -51.04
C ASN A 37 -36.40 -21.20 -49.81
N LEU A 38 -36.03 -20.36 -48.83
CA LEU A 38 -35.37 -20.75 -47.58
C LEU A 38 -36.32 -20.58 -46.38
N ILE A 39 -36.00 -21.26 -45.29
CA ILE A 39 -36.73 -21.17 -44.01
C ILE A 39 -35.89 -20.59 -42.87
N GLY A 40 -34.64 -20.19 -43.15
CA GLY A 40 -33.79 -19.50 -42.17
C GLY A 40 -33.21 -20.37 -41.06
N ILE A 41 -32.85 -21.64 -41.34
CA ILE A 41 -32.18 -22.53 -40.37
C ILE A 41 -30.87 -23.11 -40.92
N SER A 42 -29.97 -23.47 -40.02
CA SER A 42 -28.79 -24.31 -40.28
C SER A 42 -28.90 -25.60 -39.49
N ILE A 43 -28.54 -26.73 -40.11
CA ILE A 43 -28.64 -28.08 -39.52
C ILE A 43 -27.26 -28.75 -39.41
N GLY A 44 -27.10 -29.60 -38.40
CA GLY A 44 -25.89 -30.38 -38.10
C GLY A 44 -26.22 -31.84 -37.79
N GLY A 45 -25.18 -32.66 -37.65
CA GLY A 45 -25.33 -34.11 -37.45
C GLY A 45 -25.65 -34.89 -38.73
N GLY A 46 -26.43 -35.96 -38.60
CA GLY A 46 -26.81 -36.89 -39.66
C GLY A 46 -25.82 -38.05 -39.90
N ALA A 47 -26.28 -39.04 -40.67
CA ALA A 47 -25.52 -40.25 -40.99
C ALA A 47 -24.24 -39.92 -41.79
N PRO A 48 -23.17 -40.75 -41.69
CA PRO A 48 -23.07 -41.99 -40.89
C PRO A 48 -22.64 -41.76 -39.42
N ASN A 49 -22.14 -40.57 -39.08
CA ASN A 49 -21.45 -40.35 -37.80
C ASN A 49 -22.39 -40.01 -36.63
N CYS A 50 -23.57 -39.44 -36.90
CA CYS A 50 -24.53 -39.02 -35.87
C CYS A 50 -25.92 -39.58 -36.19
N PRO A 51 -26.62 -40.23 -35.23
CA PRO A 51 -27.89 -40.89 -35.47
C PRO A 51 -29.04 -39.92 -35.77
N CYS A 52 -28.92 -38.66 -35.33
CA CYS A 52 -29.93 -37.63 -35.46
C CYS A 52 -29.43 -36.39 -36.24
N VAL A 53 -30.38 -35.62 -36.78
CA VAL A 53 -30.14 -34.32 -37.41
C VAL A 53 -30.74 -33.24 -36.51
N TYR A 54 -29.98 -32.22 -36.15
CA TYR A 54 -30.42 -31.19 -35.22
C TYR A 54 -30.14 -29.78 -35.72
N LEU A 55 -30.86 -28.79 -35.18
CA LEU A 55 -30.71 -27.38 -35.51
C LEU A 55 -29.43 -26.81 -34.89
N VAL A 56 -28.56 -26.23 -35.71
CA VAL A 56 -27.32 -25.55 -35.26
C VAL A 56 -27.57 -24.07 -35.00
N GLN A 57 -28.32 -23.42 -35.89
CA GLN A 57 -28.57 -21.99 -35.82
C GLN A 57 -29.89 -21.65 -36.50
N ILE A 58 -30.56 -20.63 -35.97
CA ILE A 58 -31.69 -19.96 -36.60
C ILE A 58 -31.22 -18.56 -37.00
N PHE A 59 -31.45 -18.18 -38.25
CA PHE A 59 -31.07 -16.87 -38.77
C PHE A 59 -32.14 -15.83 -38.42
N GLU A 60 -31.70 -14.65 -37.96
CA GLU A 60 -32.59 -13.53 -37.65
C GLU A 60 -33.36 -13.11 -38.92
N ASP A 61 -34.62 -12.68 -38.74
CA ASP A 61 -35.55 -12.29 -39.81
C ASP A 61 -35.97 -13.38 -40.81
N GLY A 62 -35.56 -14.64 -40.60
CA GLY A 62 -36.02 -15.78 -41.40
C GLY A 62 -37.38 -16.35 -40.96
N PRO A 63 -38.08 -17.13 -41.80
CA PRO A 63 -39.39 -17.70 -41.45
C PRO A 63 -39.43 -18.51 -40.15
N ALA A 64 -38.39 -19.30 -39.86
CA ALA A 64 -38.28 -20.04 -38.60
C ALA A 64 -38.08 -19.14 -37.37
N PHE A 65 -37.44 -17.97 -37.53
CA PHE A 65 -37.24 -17.01 -36.45
C PHE A 65 -38.55 -16.30 -36.09
N THR A 66 -39.31 -15.89 -37.10
CA THR A 66 -40.61 -15.21 -36.94
C THR A 66 -41.66 -16.12 -36.31
N ASP A 67 -41.66 -17.41 -36.67
CA ASP A 67 -42.58 -18.40 -36.09
C ASP A 67 -42.24 -18.71 -34.62
N GLY A 68 -40.95 -18.78 -34.26
CA GLY A 68 -40.49 -18.89 -32.87
C GLY A 68 -40.68 -20.27 -32.20
N ASN A 69 -41.21 -21.29 -32.89
CA ASN A 69 -41.37 -22.63 -32.31
C ASN A 69 -40.06 -23.44 -32.25
N LEU A 70 -39.19 -23.27 -33.25
CA LEU A 70 -37.91 -23.96 -33.40
C LEU A 70 -36.80 -23.25 -32.61
N GLU A 71 -35.88 -24.02 -32.04
CA GLU A 71 -34.71 -23.51 -31.32
C GLU A 71 -33.46 -24.38 -31.56
N SER A 72 -32.27 -23.79 -31.41
CA SER A 72 -30.98 -24.47 -31.64
C SER A 72 -30.81 -25.66 -30.70
N GLY A 73 -30.43 -26.82 -31.22
CA GLY A 73 -30.35 -28.09 -30.49
C GLY A 73 -31.61 -28.95 -30.58
N ASP A 74 -32.73 -28.45 -31.13
CA ASP A 74 -33.89 -29.30 -31.44
C ASP A 74 -33.54 -30.31 -32.53
N GLU A 75 -34.08 -31.51 -32.43
CA GLU A 75 -33.85 -32.60 -33.39
C GLU A 75 -34.97 -32.65 -34.43
N ILE A 76 -34.61 -32.75 -35.71
CA ILE A 76 -35.55 -32.96 -36.82
C ILE A 76 -35.80 -34.46 -36.97
N VAL A 77 -37.08 -34.85 -36.94
CA VAL A 77 -37.51 -36.25 -37.03
C VAL A 77 -38.17 -36.56 -38.39
N ARG A 78 -38.97 -35.62 -38.91
CA ARG A 78 -39.58 -35.74 -40.25
C ARG A 78 -39.62 -34.41 -40.99
N VAL A 79 -39.55 -34.47 -42.31
CA VAL A 79 -39.80 -33.35 -43.23
C VAL A 79 -40.89 -33.78 -44.20
N ASN A 80 -42.00 -33.03 -44.26
CA ASN A 80 -43.20 -33.34 -45.05
C ASN A 80 -43.68 -34.78 -44.86
N CYS A 81 -43.79 -35.21 -43.60
CA CYS A 81 -44.18 -36.58 -43.19
C CYS A 81 -43.19 -37.70 -43.55
N VAL A 82 -42.03 -37.37 -44.14
CA VAL A 82 -40.98 -38.35 -44.47
C VAL A 82 -39.92 -38.37 -43.37
N SER A 83 -39.62 -39.56 -42.84
CA SER A 83 -38.57 -39.75 -41.83
C SER A 83 -37.19 -39.29 -42.32
N VAL A 84 -36.44 -38.65 -41.43
CA VAL A 84 -35.04 -38.26 -41.66
C VAL A 84 -34.02 -39.16 -40.93
N LYS A 85 -34.48 -40.15 -40.16
CA LYS A 85 -33.60 -41.11 -39.47
C LYS A 85 -32.75 -41.87 -40.51
N GLY A 86 -31.43 -41.93 -40.27
CA GLY A 86 -30.47 -42.58 -41.18
C GLY A 86 -30.08 -41.77 -42.42
N LYS A 87 -30.58 -40.53 -42.59
CA LYS A 87 -30.20 -39.66 -43.70
C LYS A 87 -29.03 -38.75 -43.35
N THR A 88 -28.27 -38.35 -44.37
CA THR A 88 -27.19 -37.37 -44.22
C THR A 88 -27.75 -35.95 -44.07
N ARG A 89 -27.01 -35.02 -43.45
CA ARG A 89 -27.41 -33.60 -43.38
C ARG A 89 -27.76 -33.00 -44.74
N SER A 90 -27.02 -33.36 -45.79
CA SER A 90 -27.20 -32.84 -47.14
C SER A 90 -28.46 -33.39 -47.82
N GLU A 91 -28.90 -34.60 -47.47
CA GLU A 91 -30.17 -35.15 -47.92
C GLU A 91 -31.35 -34.45 -47.25
N VAL A 92 -31.28 -34.22 -45.94
CA VAL A 92 -32.32 -33.50 -45.20
C VAL A 92 -32.44 -32.06 -45.69
N ALA A 93 -31.31 -31.38 -45.94
CA ALA A 93 -31.32 -30.05 -46.55
C ALA A 93 -32.01 -30.05 -47.92
N ARG A 94 -31.71 -31.03 -48.78
CA ARG A 94 -32.39 -31.20 -50.08
C ARG A 94 -33.88 -31.47 -49.95
N MET A 95 -34.30 -32.27 -48.96
CA MET A 95 -35.73 -32.53 -48.69
C MET A 95 -36.47 -31.25 -48.30
N ILE A 96 -35.88 -30.40 -47.47
CA ILE A 96 -36.45 -29.10 -47.09
C ILE A 96 -36.50 -28.18 -48.32
N GLN A 97 -35.45 -28.14 -49.14
CA GLN A 97 -35.39 -27.31 -50.35
C GLN A 97 -36.38 -27.74 -51.44
N ALA A 98 -36.66 -29.04 -51.57
CA ALA A 98 -37.56 -29.61 -52.57
C ALA A 98 -39.05 -29.26 -52.34
N ALA A 99 -39.44 -28.93 -51.10
CA ALA A 99 -40.79 -28.45 -50.80
C ALA A 99 -41.05 -27.10 -51.47
N LYS A 100 -42.21 -26.90 -52.12
CA LYS A 100 -42.61 -25.61 -52.70
C LYS A 100 -43.57 -24.88 -51.75
N ASP A 101 -43.34 -23.58 -51.57
CA ASP A 101 -44.14 -22.63 -50.77
C ASP A 101 -44.16 -22.88 -49.24
N GLU A 102 -44.45 -24.10 -48.79
CA GLU A 102 -44.51 -24.48 -47.37
C GLU A 102 -43.71 -25.76 -47.09
N VAL A 103 -43.15 -25.85 -45.87
CA VAL A 103 -42.50 -27.06 -45.38
C VAL A 103 -43.00 -27.41 -43.99
N ARG A 104 -43.40 -28.67 -43.80
CA ARG A 104 -43.79 -29.22 -42.50
C ARG A 104 -42.60 -29.93 -41.87
N ILE A 105 -42.25 -29.55 -40.65
CA ILE A 105 -41.15 -30.12 -39.87
C ILE A 105 -41.72 -30.73 -38.60
N ASP A 106 -41.54 -32.04 -38.43
CA ASP A 106 -41.79 -32.71 -37.16
C ASP A 106 -40.45 -32.81 -36.43
N PHE A 107 -40.40 -32.32 -35.18
CA PHE A 107 -39.17 -32.17 -34.41
C PHE A 107 -39.34 -32.56 -32.94
N ASN A 108 -38.26 -33.01 -32.31
CA ASN A 108 -38.16 -33.21 -30.88
C ASN A 108 -37.53 -31.97 -30.25
N LYS A 109 -38.34 -31.24 -29.49
CA LYS A 109 -37.91 -30.04 -28.77
C LYS A 109 -37.05 -30.43 -27.57
N LEU A 110 -35.86 -29.85 -27.48
CA LEU A 110 -34.91 -30.13 -26.41
C LEU A 110 -35.21 -29.27 -25.17
N HIS A 111 -35.56 -29.90 -24.05
CA HIS A 111 -35.66 -29.22 -22.75
C HIS A 111 -34.32 -29.26 -22.02
N ALA A 112 -33.36 -28.46 -22.50
CA ALA A 112 -32.08 -28.28 -21.86
C ALA A 112 -32.18 -27.30 -20.68
N ASP A 113 -31.59 -27.62 -19.52
CA ASP A 113 -31.37 -26.66 -18.43
C ASP A 113 -30.09 -25.85 -18.72
N PRO A 114 -30.19 -24.54 -19.02
CA PRO A 114 -29.03 -23.71 -19.31
C PRO A 114 -28.01 -23.64 -18.17
N LYS A 115 -28.39 -23.99 -16.92
CA LYS A 115 -27.44 -24.07 -15.80
C LYS A 115 -26.41 -25.18 -16.00
N GLN A 116 -26.78 -26.29 -16.65
CA GLN A 116 -25.87 -27.39 -16.93
C GLN A 116 -24.79 -27.01 -17.96
N GLY A 117 -25.08 -26.02 -18.82
CA GLY A 117 -24.11 -25.45 -19.76
C GLY A 117 -23.05 -24.55 -19.11
N LYS A 118 -23.24 -24.12 -17.85
CA LYS A 118 -22.29 -23.26 -17.12
C LYS A 118 -21.16 -24.07 -16.47
N THR A 119 -20.32 -24.67 -17.31
CA THR A 119 -19.17 -25.45 -16.85
C THR A 119 -18.03 -24.55 -16.35
N LEU A 120 -17.10 -25.13 -15.56
CA LEU A 120 -15.88 -24.44 -15.15
C LEU A 120 -15.08 -23.92 -16.36
N ASP A 121 -15.09 -24.68 -17.45
CA ASP A 121 -14.45 -24.30 -18.72
C ASP A 121 -15.06 -23.01 -19.30
N ILE A 122 -16.39 -22.88 -19.35
CA ILE A 122 -17.07 -21.65 -19.77
C ILE A 122 -16.74 -20.47 -18.84
N ILE A 123 -16.65 -20.71 -17.53
CA ILE A 123 -16.26 -19.68 -16.56
C ILE A 123 -14.81 -19.23 -16.79
N LEU A 124 -13.88 -20.15 -17.00
CA LEU A 124 -12.47 -19.84 -17.29
C LEU A 124 -12.31 -19.09 -18.62
N LYS A 125 -13.05 -19.49 -19.66
CA LYS A 125 -13.12 -18.75 -20.93
C LYS A 125 -13.65 -17.33 -20.72
N LYS A 126 -14.70 -17.15 -19.91
CA LYS A 126 -15.24 -15.83 -19.56
C LYS A 126 -14.22 -14.96 -18.81
N VAL A 127 -13.45 -15.55 -17.88
CA VAL A 127 -12.35 -14.87 -17.19
C VAL A 127 -11.24 -14.48 -18.16
N LYS A 128 -10.85 -15.37 -19.09
CA LYS A 128 -9.89 -15.07 -20.16
C LYS A 128 -10.35 -13.87 -20.99
N HIS A 129 -11.62 -13.85 -21.42
CA HIS A 129 -12.18 -12.71 -22.15
C HIS A 129 -12.10 -11.40 -21.34
N LYS A 130 -12.42 -11.44 -20.04
CA LYS A 130 -12.37 -10.27 -19.16
C LYS A 130 -10.94 -9.73 -18.95
N ILE A 131 -9.94 -10.60 -18.93
CA ILE A 131 -8.52 -10.22 -18.79
C ILE A 131 -8.04 -9.53 -20.07
N VAL A 132 -8.35 -10.11 -21.24
CA VAL A 132 -7.85 -9.63 -22.54
C VAL A 132 -8.46 -8.29 -22.95
N GLU A 133 -9.70 -7.98 -22.54
CA GLU A 133 -10.38 -6.72 -22.93
C GLU A 133 -9.61 -5.46 -22.48
N ASN A 134 -8.83 -5.53 -21.39
CA ASN A 134 -8.06 -4.40 -20.85
C ASN A 134 -6.58 -4.42 -21.26
N VAL A 135 -6.17 -5.34 -22.14
CA VAL A 135 -4.78 -5.56 -22.51
C VAL A 135 -4.56 -5.12 -23.96
N SER A 136 -3.42 -4.47 -24.24
CA SER A 136 -3.07 -4.08 -25.61
C SER A 136 -2.94 -5.32 -26.51
N SER A 137 -3.20 -5.16 -27.82
CA SER A 137 -3.09 -6.26 -28.78
C SER A 137 -1.75 -6.97 -28.68
N ASP A 138 -0.67 -6.19 -28.56
CA ASP A 138 0.70 -6.67 -28.60
C ASP A 138 1.04 -7.44 -27.31
N THR A 139 0.49 -6.99 -26.18
CA THR A 139 0.65 -7.66 -24.89
C THR A 139 -0.17 -8.94 -24.81
N ALA A 140 -1.39 -8.97 -25.35
CA ALA A 140 -2.21 -10.17 -25.39
C ALA A 140 -1.55 -11.28 -26.23
N ASP A 141 -0.88 -10.88 -27.31
CA ASP A 141 -0.12 -11.79 -28.18
C ASP A 141 1.12 -12.35 -27.54
N ALA A 142 1.89 -11.50 -26.84
CA ALA A 142 3.05 -11.95 -26.07
C ALA A 142 2.67 -12.98 -25.00
N LEU A 143 1.44 -12.93 -24.49
CA LEU A 143 0.92 -13.85 -23.47
C LEU A 143 0.20 -15.08 -24.06
N GLY A 144 0.15 -15.22 -25.39
CA GLY A 144 -0.53 -16.35 -26.05
C GLY A 144 -2.05 -16.34 -25.85
N LEU A 145 -2.65 -15.20 -25.51
CA LEU A 145 -4.10 -15.08 -25.32
C LEU A 145 -4.77 -14.84 -26.68
N SER A 146 -5.52 -15.84 -27.15
CA SER A 146 -6.17 -15.85 -28.47
C SER A 146 -7.00 -14.59 -28.77
N ARG A 147 -6.61 -13.86 -29.83
CA ARG A 147 -7.08 -12.52 -30.25
C ARG A 147 -8.51 -12.39 -30.78
N ALA A 148 -9.13 -13.44 -31.30
CA ALA A 148 -10.04 -13.29 -32.45
C ALA A 148 -11.40 -12.57 -32.22
N ILE A 149 -11.80 -12.23 -30.99
CA ILE A 149 -13.17 -11.72 -30.73
C ILE A 149 -13.21 -10.50 -29.77
N LEU A 150 -12.07 -10.01 -29.28
CA LEU A 150 -12.03 -9.29 -27.99
C LEU A 150 -11.50 -7.86 -27.98
N CYS A 151 -11.04 -7.30 -29.09
CA CYS A 151 -10.48 -5.95 -29.06
C CYS A 151 -11.35 -5.03 -29.91
N ARG A 152 -11.81 -3.92 -29.31
CA ARG A 152 -12.50 -2.76 -29.94
C ARG A 152 -14.04 -2.75 -29.88
N ASP A 153 -14.62 -2.99 -28.70
CA ASP A 153 -16.02 -2.60 -28.49
C ASP A 153 -16.15 -1.08 -28.40
N SER A 154 -16.90 -0.48 -29.32
CA SER A 154 -17.16 0.96 -29.33
C SER A 154 -17.86 1.44 -28.06
N LEU A 155 -18.64 0.58 -27.40
CA LEU A 155 -19.35 0.90 -26.16
C LEU A 155 -18.42 0.93 -24.94
N VAL A 156 -17.35 0.13 -24.93
CA VAL A 156 -16.33 0.15 -23.87
C VAL A 156 -15.50 1.43 -23.97
N LYS A 157 -15.11 1.82 -25.19
CA LYS A 157 -14.41 3.09 -25.42
C LYS A 157 -15.25 4.30 -24.93
N ARG A 158 -16.56 4.29 -25.21
CA ARG A 158 -17.49 5.31 -24.70
C ARG A 158 -17.54 5.35 -23.17
N LEU A 159 -17.38 4.22 -22.48
CA LEU A 159 -17.28 4.18 -21.02
C LEU A 159 -16.00 4.80 -20.50
N GLU A 160 -14.85 4.47 -21.10
CA GLU A 160 -13.57 5.05 -20.72
C GLU A 160 -13.59 6.57 -20.87
N GLU A 161 -14.17 7.06 -21.98
CA GLU A 161 -14.42 8.48 -22.20
C GLU A 161 -15.35 9.07 -21.12
N LEU A 162 -16.42 8.36 -20.73
CA LEU A 162 -17.32 8.78 -19.65
C LEU A 162 -16.61 8.82 -18.28
N GLU A 163 -15.75 7.85 -17.95
CA GLU A 163 -14.98 7.79 -16.71
C GLU A 163 -13.94 8.92 -16.65
N LYS A 164 -13.25 9.21 -17.75
CA LYS A 164 -12.33 10.35 -17.83
C LYS A 164 -13.05 11.68 -17.61
N ASN A 165 -14.22 11.84 -18.23
CA ASN A 165 -15.06 13.03 -18.06
C ASN A 165 -15.59 13.17 -16.62
N THR A 166 -15.92 12.05 -15.96
CA THR A 166 -16.35 12.00 -14.55
C THR A 166 -15.32 12.64 -13.62
N SER A 167 -14.03 12.39 -13.85
CA SER A 167 -12.94 13.01 -13.07
C SER A 167 -12.91 14.53 -13.22
N THR A 168 -13.20 15.02 -14.42
CA THR A 168 -13.25 16.46 -14.71
C THR A 168 -14.41 17.12 -13.96
N TYR A 169 -15.60 16.50 -13.97
CA TYR A 169 -16.75 17.01 -13.23
C TYR A 169 -16.56 17.00 -11.71
N LYS A 170 -15.89 15.97 -11.17
CA LYS A 170 -15.52 15.95 -9.75
C LYS A 170 -14.65 17.15 -9.37
N GLY A 171 -13.64 17.45 -10.19
CA GLY A 171 -12.79 18.62 -9.99
C GLY A 171 -13.59 19.93 -10.07
N LEU A 172 -14.48 20.06 -11.05
CA LEU A 172 -15.32 21.24 -11.21
C LEU A 172 -16.23 21.48 -9.98
N ILE A 173 -16.95 20.43 -9.53
CA ILE A 173 -17.82 20.51 -8.35
C ILE A 173 -17.01 20.89 -7.10
N TYR A 174 -15.85 20.26 -6.90
CA TYR A 174 -14.97 20.57 -5.78
C TYR A 174 -14.54 22.04 -5.77
N GLN A 175 -14.11 22.57 -6.92
CA GLN A 175 -13.70 23.98 -7.03
C GLN A 175 -14.87 24.94 -6.82
N MET A 176 -16.06 24.63 -7.35
CA MET A 176 -17.27 25.43 -7.12
C MET A 176 -17.67 25.45 -5.64
N SER A 177 -17.66 24.30 -4.97
CA SER A 177 -17.96 24.21 -3.53
C SER A 177 -16.91 24.92 -2.67
N SER A 178 -15.62 24.75 -3.00
CA SER A 178 -14.54 25.45 -2.30
C SER A 178 -14.64 26.96 -2.45
N LEU A 179 -15.02 27.44 -3.64
CA LEU A 179 -15.23 28.87 -3.88
C LEU A 179 -16.41 29.40 -3.05
N LEU A 180 -17.55 28.70 -3.01
CA LEU A 180 -18.69 29.12 -2.19
C LEU A 180 -18.36 29.13 -0.70
N ASN A 181 -17.61 28.14 -0.20
CA ASN A 181 -17.17 28.13 1.20
C ASN A 181 -16.22 29.29 1.51
N ALA A 182 -15.28 29.61 0.61
CA ALA A 182 -14.42 30.77 0.77
C ALA A 182 -15.22 32.08 0.77
N GLN A 183 -16.23 32.20 -0.10
CA GLN A 183 -17.14 33.35 -0.11
C GLN A 183 -17.98 33.44 1.16
N PHE A 184 -18.41 32.32 1.73
CA PHE A 184 -19.10 32.29 3.02
C PHE A 184 -18.21 32.81 4.15
N ASN A 185 -16.97 32.33 4.25
CA ASN A 185 -16.03 32.83 5.25
C ASN A 185 -15.72 34.32 5.07
N MET A 186 -15.62 34.80 3.82
CA MET A 186 -15.49 36.23 3.53
C MET A 186 -16.71 37.03 3.99
N ALA A 187 -17.92 36.47 3.93
CA ALA A 187 -19.11 37.12 4.45
C ALA A 187 -19.03 37.31 5.97
N GLU A 188 -18.51 36.32 6.72
CA GLU A 188 -18.29 36.44 8.16
C GLU A 188 -17.29 37.56 8.49
N VAL A 189 -16.20 37.68 7.71
CA VAL A 189 -15.25 38.77 7.85
C VAL A 189 -15.90 40.13 7.53
N TYR A 190 -16.72 40.22 6.48
CA TYR A 190 -17.44 41.47 6.18
C TYR A 190 -18.41 41.86 7.30
N ARG A 191 -19.04 40.90 7.96
CA ARG A 191 -19.89 41.13 9.13
C ARG A 191 -19.09 41.72 10.29
N GLU A 192 -18.01 41.04 10.68
CA GLU A 192 -17.15 41.47 11.80
C GLU A 192 -16.53 42.84 11.54
N PHE A 193 -16.03 43.07 10.32
CA PHE A 193 -15.49 44.36 9.92
C PHE A 193 -16.57 45.45 9.97
N GLY A 194 -17.78 45.13 9.49
CA GLY A 194 -18.92 46.01 9.59
C GLY A 194 -19.28 46.40 11.02
N ASP A 195 -19.26 45.42 11.93
CA ASP A 195 -19.56 45.60 13.35
C ASP A 195 -18.53 46.49 14.06
N ILE A 196 -17.23 46.21 13.86
CA ILE A 196 -16.13 46.98 14.45
C ILE A 196 -16.16 48.44 13.99
N PHE A 197 -16.33 48.70 12.70
CA PHE A 197 -16.36 50.08 12.20
C PHE A 197 -17.60 50.85 12.65
N CYS A 198 -18.74 50.18 12.85
CA CYS A 198 -19.90 50.83 13.44
C CYS A 198 -19.66 51.16 14.93
N GLU A 199 -18.94 50.31 15.67
CA GLU A 199 -18.57 50.57 17.08
C GLU A 199 -17.52 51.68 17.22
N ILE A 200 -16.53 51.73 16.34
CA ILE A 200 -15.58 52.84 16.28
C ILE A 200 -16.32 54.14 15.96
N GLY A 201 -17.21 54.12 14.97
CA GLY A 201 -18.01 55.28 14.60
C GLY A 201 -18.90 55.79 15.73
N SER A 202 -19.44 54.93 16.60
CA SER A 202 -20.29 55.36 17.72
C SER A 202 -19.51 55.96 18.89
N ARG A 203 -18.21 55.68 19.01
CA ARG A 203 -17.32 56.22 20.04
C ARG A 203 -16.44 57.37 19.56
N GLU A 204 -16.46 57.69 18.27
CA GLU A 204 -15.64 58.73 17.66
C GLU A 204 -16.21 60.14 17.97
N PRO A 205 -15.47 61.02 18.66
CA PRO A 205 -15.95 62.34 19.03
C PRO A 205 -16.10 63.30 17.84
N HIS A 206 -15.36 63.09 16.74
CA HIS A 206 -15.46 63.95 15.56
C HIS A 206 -16.58 63.48 14.61
N VAL A 207 -17.64 64.28 14.46
CA VAL A 207 -18.87 63.94 13.72
C VAL A 207 -18.60 63.46 12.28
N SER A 208 -17.72 64.14 11.54
CA SER A 208 -17.41 63.74 10.16
C SER A 208 -16.67 62.40 10.06
N SER A 209 -15.90 62.04 11.10
CA SER A 209 -15.15 60.78 11.16
C SER A 209 -16.08 59.66 11.64
N ALA A 210 -16.95 59.95 12.60
CA ALA A 210 -18.01 59.05 13.07
C ALA A 210 -18.93 58.64 11.91
N GLU A 211 -19.45 59.59 11.13
CA GLU A 211 -20.29 59.32 9.96
C GLU A 211 -19.55 58.50 8.90
N ALA A 212 -18.25 58.73 8.72
CA ALA A 212 -17.42 57.98 7.78
C ALA A 212 -17.31 56.50 8.17
N PHE A 213 -16.97 56.24 9.43
CA PHE A 213 -16.84 54.87 9.95
C PHE A 213 -18.19 54.13 10.00
N MET A 214 -19.27 54.82 10.40
CA MET A 214 -20.62 54.22 10.39
C MET A 214 -21.09 53.85 8.99
N ASN A 215 -20.91 54.74 8.01
CA ASN A 215 -21.26 54.44 6.62
C ASN A 215 -20.44 53.24 6.13
N PHE A 216 -19.12 53.24 6.35
CA PHE A 216 -18.22 52.17 5.93
C PHE A 216 -18.60 50.82 6.54
N GLY A 217 -18.99 50.80 7.82
CA GLY A 217 -19.49 49.60 8.49
C GLY A 217 -20.82 49.10 7.89
N GLN A 218 -21.75 49.99 7.56
CA GLN A 218 -23.02 49.63 6.92
C GLN A 218 -22.84 49.02 5.52
N VAL A 219 -21.89 49.52 4.72
CA VAL A 219 -21.59 48.95 3.39
C VAL A 219 -21.05 47.52 3.52
N HIS A 220 -20.18 47.24 4.47
CA HIS A 220 -19.65 45.89 4.69
C HIS A 220 -20.71 44.90 5.18
N ARG A 221 -21.62 45.33 6.08
CA ARG A 221 -22.83 44.53 6.42
C ARG A 221 -23.76 44.32 5.21
N GLY A 222 -23.83 45.28 4.30
CA GLY A 222 -24.54 45.15 3.03
C GLY A 222 -23.92 44.08 2.10
N MET A 223 -22.59 44.02 2.05
CA MET A 223 -21.85 43.02 1.27
C MET A 223 -22.02 41.60 1.82
N GLU A 224 -22.07 41.42 3.15
CA GLU A 224 -22.40 40.14 3.79
C GLU A 224 -23.74 39.60 3.26
N LYS A 225 -24.82 40.38 3.37
CA LYS A 225 -26.17 39.97 2.95
C LYS A 225 -26.22 39.53 1.48
N ARG A 226 -25.56 40.29 0.59
CA ARG A 226 -25.49 39.93 -0.85
C ARG A 226 -24.69 38.66 -1.10
N THR A 227 -23.64 38.43 -0.32
CA THR A 227 -22.84 37.21 -0.40
C THR A 227 -23.68 35.98 -0.02
N LEU A 228 -24.49 36.08 1.03
CA LEU A 228 -25.44 35.03 1.43
C LEU A 228 -26.49 34.75 0.35
N THR A 229 -27.11 35.79 -0.23
CA THR A 229 -28.07 35.64 -1.34
C THR A 229 -27.44 34.98 -2.57
N MET A 230 -26.20 35.35 -2.92
CA MET A 230 -25.46 34.70 -4.01
C MET A 230 -25.27 33.19 -3.75
N ILE A 231 -24.90 32.81 -2.53
CA ILE A 231 -24.70 31.41 -2.14
C ILE A 231 -26.00 30.62 -2.27
N GLU A 232 -27.13 31.18 -1.83
CA GLU A 232 -28.46 30.55 -1.97
C GLU A 232 -28.84 30.30 -3.43
N LEU A 233 -28.56 31.26 -4.33
CA LEU A 233 -28.87 31.14 -5.76
C LEU A 233 -28.00 30.10 -6.48
N LEU A 234 -26.79 29.83 -5.98
CA LEU A 234 -25.82 28.91 -6.58
C LEU A 234 -25.86 27.48 -6.01
N ARG A 235 -26.43 27.29 -4.81
CA ARG A 235 -26.56 25.98 -4.17
C ARG A 235 -27.29 24.94 -5.04
N PRO A 236 -28.41 25.26 -5.72
CA PRO A 236 -29.10 24.30 -6.60
C PRO A 236 -28.23 23.81 -7.77
N THR A 237 -27.41 24.69 -8.35
CA THR A 237 -26.52 24.34 -9.47
C THR A 237 -25.49 23.27 -9.10
N ILE A 238 -24.94 23.34 -7.89
CA ILE A 238 -24.00 22.33 -7.37
C ILE A 238 -24.73 21.00 -7.09
N ASN A 239 -25.96 21.05 -6.59
CA ASN A 239 -26.76 19.85 -6.30
C ASN A 239 -27.16 19.09 -7.58
N ASP A 240 -27.48 19.80 -8.66
CA ASP A 240 -27.80 19.20 -9.96
C ASP A 240 -26.59 18.47 -10.55
N LEU A 241 -25.41 19.11 -10.52
CA LEU A 241 -24.15 18.49 -10.99
C LEU A 241 -23.78 17.26 -10.15
N ASN A 242 -23.97 17.32 -8.82
CA ASN A 242 -23.78 16.18 -7.93
C ASN A 242 -24.74 15.03 -8.24
N THR A 243 -25.99 15.33 -8.61
CA THR A 243 -26.98 14.31 -8.98
C THR A 243 -26.59 13.59 -10.27
N PHE A 244 -26.12 14.32 -11.27
CA PHE A 244 -25.60 13.72 -12.50
C PHE A 244 -24.40 12.78 -12.21
N LEU A 245 -23.46 13.24 -11.39
CA LEU A 245 -22.25 12.51 -11.06
C LEU A 245 -22.50 11.25 -10.21
N ASN A 246 -23.35 11.37 -9.19
CA ASN A 246 -23.52 10.33 -8.17
C ASN A 246 -24.69 9.36 -8.48
N LYS A 247 -25.61 9.71 -9.39
CA LYS A 247 -26.73 8.84 -9.78
C LYS A 247 -26.69 8.40 -11.24
N ALA A 248 -26.61 9.34 -12.19
CA ALA A 248 -26.75 9.03 -13.62
C ALA A 248 -25.55 8.26 -14.20
N VAL A 249 -24.32 8.66 -13.84
CA VAL A 249 -23.09 7.98 -14.29
C VAL A 249 -22.96 6.55 -13.73
N PRO A 250 -23.16 6.31 -12.41
CA PRO A 250 -23.11 4.95 -11.85
C PRO A 250 -24.15 3.99 -12.41
N ASP A 251 -25.38 4.45 -12.67
CA ASP A 251 -26.43 3.61 -13.27
C ASP A 251 -26.07 3.17 -14.71
N THR A 252 -25.55 4.11 -15.50
CA THR A 252 -25.07 3.84 -16.86
C THR A 252 -23.91 2.85 -16.84
N ARG A 253 -22.95 3.03 -15.91
CA ARG A 253 -21.82 2.13 -15.68
C ARG A 253 -22.28 0.72 -15.32
N LEU A 254 -23.27 0.59 -14.43
CA LEU A 254 -23.81 -0.71 -14.04
C LEU A 254 -24.45 -1.43 -15.22
N THR A 255 -25.22 -0.69 -16.04
CA THR A 255 -25.87 -1.25 -17.23
C THR A 255 -24.84 -1.76 -18.23
N LEU A 256 -23.76 -1.01 -18.47
CA LEU A 256 -22.70 -1.42 -19.37
C LEU A 256 -21.88 -2.60 -18.84
N LYS A 257 -21.65 -2.68 -17.51
CA LYS A 257 -21.04 -3.88 -16.89
C LYS A 257 -21.89 -5.13 -17.12
N LYS A 258 -23.22 -5.03 -17.00
CA LYS A 258 -24.14 -6.14 -17.31
C LYS A 258 -24.06 -6.55 -18.78
N TYR A 259 -23.97 -5.59 -19.68
CA TYR A 259 -23.77 -5.85 -21.11
C TYR A 259 -22.46 -6.61 -21.38
N LEU A 260 -21.34 -6.16 -20.82
CA LEU A 260 -20.05 -6.82 -21.01
C LEU A 260 -20.03 -8.23 -20.45
N ASP A 261 -20.67 -8.44 -19.30
CA ASP A 261 -20.79 -9.77 -18.71
C ASP A 261 -21.58 -10.74 -19.62
N ALA A 262 -22.68 -10.27 -20.21
CA ALA A 262 -23.48 -11.03 -21.18
C ALA A 262 -22.73 -11.27 -22.51
N LYS A 263 -21.97 -10.28 -22.99
CA LYS A 263 -21.08 -10.41 -24.15
C LYS A 263 -20.05 -11.51 -23.92
N PHE A 264 -19.30 -11.45 -22.81
CA PHE A 264 -18.26 -12.44 -22.52
C PHE A 264 -18.83 -13.85 -22.32
N GLU A 265 -20.02 -13.96 -21.72
CA GLU A 265 -20.74 -15.24 -21.62
C GLU A 265 -21.07 -15.79 -23.02
N TYR A 266 -21.64 -14.98 -23.92
CA TYR A 266 -21.93 -15.39 -25.30
C TYR A 266 -20.67 -15.82 -26.07
N LEU A 267 -19.58 -15.03 -25.98
CA LEU A 267 -18.32 -15.34 -26.66
C LEU A 267 -17.67 -16.63 -26.15
N SER A 268 -17.82 -16.93 -24.85
CA SER A 268 -17.30 -18.16 -24.25
C SER A 268 -17.98 -19.39 -24.86
N TYR A 269 -19.30 -19.34 -25.09
CA TYR A 269 -20.01 -20.42 -25.76
C TYR A 269 -19.62 -20.55 -27.24
N CYS A 270 -19.42 -19.45 -27.95
CA CYS A 270 -18.92 -19.50 -29.34
C CYS A 270 -17.54 -20.17 -29.43
N LEU A 271 -16.64 -19.86 -28.50
CA LEU A 271 -15.31 -20.47 -28.44
C LEU A 271 -15.41 -21.96 -28.12
N LYS A 272 -16.26 -22.35 -27.15
CA LYS A 272 -16.46 -23.75 -26.79
C LYS A 272 -17.03 -24.58 -27.95
N ILE A 273 -18.02 -24.06 -28.67
CA ILE A 273 -18.58 -24.74 -29.84
C ILE A 273 -17.52 -24.92 -30.92
N LYS A 274 -16.70 -23.89 -31.18
CA LYS A 274 -15.60 -24.01 -32.14
C LYS A 274 -14.57 -25.07 -31.72
N GLU A 275 -14.20 -25.11 -30.44
CA GLU A 275 -13.31 -26.17 -29.93
C GLU A 275 -13.91 -27.57 -30.11
N MET A 276 -15.22 -27.72 -29.90
CA MET A 276 -15.93 -28.99 -30.12
C MET A 276 -16.03 -29.35 -31.61
N ASP A 277 -16.17 -28.37 -32.51
CA ASP A 277 -16.13 -28.56 -33.96
C ASP A 277 -14.72 -28.98 -34.43
N ASP A 278 -13.69 -28.32 -33.90
CA ASP A 278 -12.28 -28.60 -34.22
C ASP A 278 -11.88 -30.01 -33.71
N GLU A 279 -12.36 -30.41 -32.53
CA GLU A 279 -12.21 -31.76 -31.97
C GLU A 279 -12.89 -32.82 -32.85
N GLU A 280 -14.14 -32.58 -33.26
CA GLU A 280 -14.87 -33.47 -34.17
C GLU A 280 -14.13 -33.65 -35.50
N ALA A 281 -13.61 -32.56 -36.07
CA ALA A 281 -12.84 -32.60 -37.31
C ALA A 281 -11.52 -33.36 -37.15
N ALA A 282 -10.82 -33.19 -36.03
CA ALA A 282 -9.55 -33.87 -35.76
C ALA A 282 -9.73 -35.39 -35.57
N VAL A 283 -10.75 -35.81 -34.83
CA VAL A 283 -11.04 -37.25 -34.62
C VAL A 283 -11.56 -37.89 -35.91
N ALA A 284 -12.40 -37.18 -36.67
CA ALA A 284 -12.85 -37.66 -37.98
C ALA A 284 -11.68 -37.85 -38.98
N ALA A 285 -10.63 -37.02 -38.90
CA ALA A 285 -9.42 -37.19 -39.72
C ALA A 285 -8.63 -38.47 -39.38
N LEU A 286 -8.78 -39.00 -38.16
CA LEU A 286 -8.21 -40.28 -37.72
C LEU A 286 -9.09 -41.49 -38.06
N GLN A 287 -10.23 -41.28 -38.74
CA GLN A 287 -11.24 -42.32 -39.03
C GLN A 287 -11.86 -42.94 -37.77
N GLU A 288 -11.80 -42.24 -36.64
CA GLU A 288 -12.47 -42.61 -35.39
C GLU A 288 -13.77 -41.81 -35.22
N ILE A 289 -14.67 -42.29 -34.35
CA ILE A 289 -15.92 -41.59 -34.03
C ILE A 289 -15.93 -41.27 -32.53
N LEU A 290 -16.26 -40.03 -32.20
CA LEU A 290 -16.44 -39.60 -30.82
C LEU A 290 -17.71 -40.21 -30.23
N TYR A 291 -17.60 -40.85 -29.07
CA TYR A 291 -18.74 -41.41 -28.33
C TYR A 291 -19.91 -40.42 -28.15
N ARG A 292 -19.61 -39.15 -27.86
CA ARG A 292 -20.65 -38.11 -27.75
C ARG A 292 -21.43 -37.90 -29.05
N VAL A 293 -20.81 -38.09 -30.21
CA VAL A 293 -21.46 -37.91 -31.52
C VAL A 293 -22.29 -39.15 -31.87
N GLU A 294 -21.81 -40.35 -31.57
CA GLU A 294 -22.54 -41.62 -31.76
C GLU A 294 -23.85 -41.67 -30.96
N THR A 295 -23.87 -41.02 -29.80
CA THR A 295 -25.02 -40.98 -28.87
C THR A 295 -25.95 -39.78 -29.12
N GLY A 296 -25.83 -39.09 -30.25
CA GLY A 296 -26.74 -37.99 -30.63
C GLY A 296 -26.33 -36.58 -30.17
N ASN A 297 -25.05 -36.41 -29.80
CA ASN A 297 -24.34 -35.15 -29.53
C ASN A 297 -25.06 -34.20 -28.56
N TYR A 298 -25.58 -34.73 -27.45
CA TYR A 298 -26.34 -33.95 -26.47
C TYR A 298 -25.55 -32.76 -25.91
N GLU A 299 -24.29 -32.95 -25.52
CA GLU A 299 -23.47 -31.87 -24.95
C GLU A 299 -23.31 -30.71 -25.93
N TYR A 300 -23.08 -31.00 -27.21
CA TYR A 300 -23.01 -29.98 -28.25
C TYR A 300 -24.34 -29.25 -28.43
N ARG A 301 -25.46 -29.99 -28.46
CA ARG A 301 -26.81 -29.42 -28.56
C ARG A 301 -27.18 -28.56 -27.35
N LEU A 302 -26.74 -28.94 -26.15
CA LEU A 302 -26.85 -28.12 -24.93
C LEU A 302 -26.06 -26.82 -25.07
N MET A 303 -24.81 -26.87 -25.56
CA MET A 303 -24.00 -25.67 -25.80
C MET A 303 -24.62 -24.75 -26.87
N LEU A 304 -25.21 -25.31 -27.94
CA LEU A 304 -25.94 -24.54 -28.94
C LEU A 304 -27.14 -23.79 -28.33
N ARG A 305 -27.89 -24.45 -27.43
CA ARG A 305 -29.01 -23.84 -26.70
C ARG A 305 -28.53 -22.70 -25.80
N SER A 306 -27.50 -22.95 -24.99
CA SER A 306 -26.91 -21.95 -24.10
C SER A 306 -26.35 -20.74 -24.88
N ARG A 307 -25.73 -20.98 -26.06
CA ARG A 307 -25.28 -19.92 -26.97
C ARG A 307 -26.44 -19.07 -27.47
N GLN A 308 -27.54 -19.67 -27.93
CA GLN A 308 -28.71 -18.94 -28.43
C GLN A 308 -29.32 -18.03 -27.35
N GLU A 309 -29.47 -18.55 -26.13
CA GLU A 309 -30.00 -17.76 -25.00
C GLU A 309 -29.04 -16.62 -24.60
N ALA A 310 -27.73 -16.90 -24.54
CA ALA A 310 -26.72 -15.89 -24.27
C ALA A 310 -26.71 -14.79 -25.35
N LYS A 311 -26.86 -15.16 -26.64
CA LYS A 311 -26.97 -14.20 -27.76
C LYS A 311 -28.19 -13.29 -27.59
N LYS A 312 -29.35 -13.85 -27.25
CA LYS A 312 -30.59 -13.09 -27.02
C LYS A 312 -30.44 -12.07 -25.88
N ARG A 313 -29.83 -12.49 -24.76
CA ARG A 313 -29.52 -11.62 -23.61
C ARG A 313 -28.54 -10.51 -24.00
N PHE A 314 -27.47 -10.86 -24.71
CA PHE A 314 -26.46 -9.94 -25.22
C PHE A 314 -27.06 -8.87 -26.15
N SER A 315 -27.85 -9.27 -27.15
CA SER A 315 -28.46 -8.34 -28.12
C SER A 315 -29.42 -7.36 -27.45
N LYS A 316 -30.25 -7.83 -26.50
CA LYS A 316 -31.16 -6.97 -25.72
C LYS A 316 -30.39 -5.96 -24.87
N LEU A 317 -29.36 -6.39 -24.14
CA LEU A 317 -28.56 -5.47 -23.33
C LEU A 317 -27.79 -4.46 -24.19
N ARG A 318 -27.40 -4.83 -25.40
CA ARG A 318 -26.74 -3.91 -26.35
C ARG A 318 -27.66 -2.76 -26.74
N SER A 319 -28.92 -3.04 -27.09
CA SER A 319 -29.90 -2.00 -27.41
C SER A 319 -30.19 -1.10 -26.20
N ASP A 320 -30.35 -1.69 -25.02
CA ASP A 320 -30.64 -0.94 -23.79
C ASP A 320 -29.50 0.03 -23.44
N VAL A 321 -28.24 -0.42 -23.57
CA VAL A 321 -27.05 0.40 -23.33
C VAL A 321 -26.93 1.55 -24.34
N LEU A 322 -27.21 1.30 -25.62
CA LEU A 322 -27.16 2.33 -26.65
C LEU A 322 -28.13 3.47 -26.36
N VAL A 323 -29.38 3.13 -26.04
CA VAL A 323 -30.41 4.12 -25.68
C VAL A 323 -30.00 4.90 -24.42
N LYS A 324 -29.51 4.22 -23.38
CA LYS A 324 -29.06 4.90 -22.16
C LYS A 324 -27.89 5.85 -22.39
N LEU A 325 -26.92 5.47 -23.21
CA LEU A 325 -25.79 6.34 -23.53
C LEU A 325 -26.23 7.57 -24.33
N GLU A 326 -27.15 7.41 -25.27
CA GLU A 326 -27.71 8.52 -26.03
C GLU A 326 -28.48 9.51 -25.14
N LEU A 327 -29.34 9.01 -24.23
CA LEU A 327 -30.05 9.83 -23.26
C LEU A 327 -29.09 10.58 -22.32
N LEU A 328 -28.01 9.94 -21.90
CA LEU A 328 -27.00 10.56 -21.04
C LEU A 328 -26.24 11.66 -21.77
N ASP A 329 -25.85 11.43 -23.03
CA ASP A 329 -25.13 12.41 -23.86
C ASP A 329 -26.01 13.64 -24.18
N GLN A 330 -27.29 13.44 -24.49
CA GLN A 330 -28.25 14.53 -24.71
C GLN A 330 -28.40 15.40 -23.46
N LYS A 331 -28.58 14.77 -22.29
CA LYS A 331 -28.70 15.47 -21.01
C LYS A 331 -27.42 16.25 -20.65
N ARG A 332 -26.26 15.63 -20.88
CA ARG A 332 -24.94 16.20 -20.55
C ARG A 332 -24.67 17.53 -21.25
N VAL A 333 -24.93 17.61 -22.56
CA VAL A 333 -24.56 18.80 -23.37
C VAL A 333 -25.41 20.01 -23.01
N GLN A 334 -26.70 19.81 -22.73
CA GLN A 334 -27.63 20.90 -22.42
C GLN A 334 -27.48 21.38 -20.96
N ASP A 335 -27.36 20.46 -20.00
CA ASP A 335 -27.37 20.83 -18.58
C ASP A 335 -26.07 21.51 -18.15
N ILE A 336 -24.89 21.04 -18.59
CA ILE A 336 -23.61 21.55 -18.04
C ILE A 336 -23.30 22.96 -18.52
N ALA A 337 -23.48 23.24 -19.82
CA ALA A 337 -23.23 24.57 -20.37
C ALA A 337 -24.15 25.62 -19.73
N TYR A 338 -25.43 25.25 -19.54
CA TYR A 338 -26.41 26.09 -18.87
C TYR A 338 -26.04 26.36 -17.41
N GLN A 339 -25.65 25.32 -16.66
CA GLN A 339 -25.28 25.45 -15.24
C GLN A 339 -23.99 26.26 -15.05
N LEU A 340 -22.99 26.10 -15.91
CA LEU A 340 -21.77 26.92 -15.91
C LEU A 340 -22.07 28.40 -16.21
N HIS A 341 -22.90 28.65 -17.22
CA HIS A 341 -23.30 30.01 -17.58
C HIS A 341 -24.04 30.69 -16.42
N ARG A 342 -25.00 29.99 -15.80
CA ARG A 342 -25.71 30.46 -14.61
C ARG A 342 -24.74 30.78 -13.46
N PHE A 343 -23.78 29.90 -13.20
CA PHE A 343 -22.78 30.09 -12.15
C PHE A 343 -21.96 31.38 -12.34
N VAL A 344 -21.42 31.57 -13.55
CA VAL A 344 -20.62 32.77 -13.88
C VAL A 344 -21.48 34.03 -13.86
N SER A 345 -22.71 33.97 -14.37
CA SER A 345 -23.61 35.12 -14.40
C SER A 345 -23.95 35.63 -13.00
N VAL A 346 -24.25 34.73 -12.05
CA VAL A 346 -24.60 35.11 -10.67
C VAL A 346 -23.40 35.70 -9.93
N ILE A 347 -22.20 35.14 -10.10
CA ILE A 347 -20.97 35.70 -9.50
C ILE A 347 -20.63 37.07 -10.09
N SER A 348 -20.77 37.23 -11.41
CA SER A 348 -20.54 38.51 -12.08
C SER A 348 -21.49 39.60 -11.58
N GLN A 349 -22.77 39.24 -11.38
CA GLN A 349 -23.76 40.14 -10.83
C GLN A 349 -23.40 40.54 -9.40
N TYR A 350 -23.05 39.58 -8.54
CA TYR A 350 -22.60 39.84 -7.16
C TYR A 350 -21.45 40.85 -7.11
N HIS A 351 -20.38 40.64 -7.87
CA HIS A 351 -19.24 41.56 -7.86
C HIS A 351 -19.59 42.97 -8.35
N SER A 352 -20.48 43.07 -9.34
CA SER A 352 -20.95 44.36 -9.85
C SER A 352 -21.77 45.11 -8.79
N GLU A 353 -22.61 44.39 -8.04
CA GLU A 353 -23.39 44.97 -6.93
C GLU A 353 -22.51 45.42 -5.76
N CYS A 354 -21.50 44.64 -5.38
CA CYS A 354 -20.54 45.02 -4.34
C CYS A 354 -19.73 46.26 -4.76
N GLN A 355 -19.29 46.33 -6.02
CA GLN A 355 -18.60 47.52 -6.54
C GLN A 355 -19.50 48.76 -6.46
N ALA A 356 -20.76 48.65 -6.87
CA ALA A 356 -21.71 49.75 -6.80
C ALA A 356 -21.94 50.25 -5.37
N GLN A 357 -21.87 49.37 -4.35
CA GLN A 357 -21.99 49.76 -2.95
C GLN A 357 -20.73 50.45 -2.39
N MET A 358 -19.55 50.13 -2.92
CA MET A 358 -18.28 50.74 -2.49
C MET A 358 -17.98 52.08 -3.19
N GLU A 359 -18.51 52.30 -4.39
CA GLU A 359 -18.25 53.51 -5.20
C GLU A 359 -18.54 54.84 -4.47
N PRO A 360 -19.62 54.99 -3.66
CA PRO A 360 -19.89 56.22 -2.90
C PRO A 360 -18.81 56.56 -1.86
N MET A 361 -17.95 55.61 -1.48
CA MET A 361 -16.94 55.77 -0.42
C MET A 361 -15.55 56.18 -0.91
N ARG A 362 -15.38 56.35 -2.22
CA ARG A 362 -14.08 56.55 -2.88
C ARG A 362 -13.27 57.75 -2.34
N ASN A 363 -13.94 58.74 -1.74
CA ASN A 363 -13.32 59.98 -1.27
C ASN A 363 -13.43 60.20 0.26
N LEU A 364 -13.86 59.20 1.03
CA LEU A 364 -14.13 59.35 2.47
C LEU A 364 -12.89 59.23 3.38
N PHE A 365 -11.70 58.94 2.85
CA PHE A 365 -10.47 58.80 3.65
C PHE A 365 -9.33 59.72 3.20
N PRO A 366 -9.17 60.89 3.85
CA PRO A 366 -7.87 61.52 4.07
C PRO A 366 -7.58 61.57 5.58
N ILE A 367 -6.51 60.89 6.04
CA ILE A 367 -6.08 60.93 7.44
C ILE A 367 -5.16 62.14 7.63
N GLU A 368 -5.60 63.18 8.35
CA GLU A 368 -4.71 64.18 8.96
C GLU A 368 -4.46 63.79 10.43
N VAL A 369 -3.18 63.67 10.82
CA VAL A 369 -2.76 63.32 12.17
C VAL A 369 -2.11 64.55 12.82
N ASP A 370 -2.70 65.03 13.92
CA ASP A 370 -2.08 66.06 14.77
C ASP A 370 -1.27 65.38 15.90
N LEU A 371 0.06 65.48 15.81
CA LEU A 371 1.00 64.88 16.76
C LEU A 371 1.27 65.76 17.98
N SER A 372 0.60 66.91 18.13
CA SER A 372 0.81 67.81 19.28
C SER A 372 0.20 67.29 20.60
N LEU A 373 -0.67 66.28 20.56
CA LEU A 373 -1.36 65.71 21.73
C LEU A 373 -0.67 64.47 22.34
N VAL A 374 0.42 63.94 21.75
CA VAL A 374 1.04 62.67 22.18
C VAL A 374 2.46 62.84 22.74
N ALA A 375 2.92 64.08 22.95
CA ALA A 375 4.32 64.34 23.31
C ALA A 375 4.67 64.23 24.81
N PHE A 376 3.72 63.99 25.73
CA PHE A 376 4.02 64.05 27.17
C PHE A 376 3.67 62.84 28.06
N ASP A 377 3.04 61.78 27.56
CA ASP A 377 2.70 60.60 28.38
C ASP A 377 3.35 59.31 27.87
N TYR A 378 4.70 59.28 27.86
CA TYR A 378 5.44 58.04 27.59
C TYR A 378 5.70 57.26 28.89
N ASN A 379 4.82 56.30 29.20
CA ASN A 379 4.91 55.36 30.32
C ASN A 379 5.70 54.09 29.89
N PRO A 380 6.93 53.83 30.38
CA PRO A 380 7.75 52.71 29.92
C PRO A 380 7.42 51.35 30.56
N SER A 381 6.43 51.28 31.47
CA SER A 381 6.13 50.06 32.25
C SER A 381 4.99 49.20 31.69
N GLY A 382 4.33 49.61 30.60
CA GLY A 382 3.38 48.75 29.90
C GLY A 382 2.07 48.43 30.63
N GLN A 383 1.72 49.15 31.70
CA GLN A 383 0.41 49.02 32.35
C GLN A 383 -0.55 50.11 31.85
N LEU A 384 -1.78 49.72 31.51
CA LEU A 384 -2.89 50.64 31.27
C LEU A 384 -3.22 51.43 32.56
N PRO A 385 -3.66 52.69 32.46
CA PRO A 385 -4.15 53.44 33.62
C PRO A 385 -5.35 52.70 34.24
N PRO A 386 -5.54 52.75 35.57
CA PRO A 386 -6.76 52.25 36.19
C PRO A 386 -7.94 53.09 35.71
N ASP A 387 -9.02 52.42 35.32
CA ASP A 387 -10.30 53.05 35.01
C ASP A 387 -10.71 53.93 36.18
N GLY A 388 -10.80 55.23 35.92
CA GLY A 388 -11.50 56.16 36.80
C GLY A 388 -12.99 55.92 36.64
N GLU A 389 -13.58 55.32 37.67
CA GLU A 389 -14.98 55.48 38.01
C GLU A 389 -15.31 56.98 38.08
N ASP A 390 -16.36 57.44 37.39
CA ASP A 390 -17.61 57.79 38.08
C ASP A 390 -18.63 58.49 37.15
N GLU A 391 -19.89 58.16 37.43
CA GLU A 391 -21.13 58.90 37.13
C GLU A 391 -21.68 58.84 35.68
N GLU A 392 -22.96 58.53 35.42
CA GLU A 392 -24.12 58.21 36.26
C GLU A 392 -25.29 57.79 35.32
N GLU A 393 -26.17 56.94 35.86
CA GLU A 393 -27.63 56.97 35.66
C GLU A 393 -28.32 56.72 34.29
N ASN A 394 -28.99 55.56 34.23
CA ASN A 394 -30.45 55.41 34.32
C ASN A 394 -31.09 54.43 33.32
N GLU A 395 -31.92 53.58 33.92
CA GLU A 395 -32.79 52.57 33.36
C GLU A 395 -33.73 53.11 32.25
N ILE A 396 -34.17 52.22 31.35
CA ILE A 396 -35.59 51.83 31.23
C ILE A 396 -35.67 50.60 30.31
N ALA A 397 -36.27 49.55 30.85
CA ALA A 397 -36.73 48.38 30.12
C ALA A 397 -37.92 48.73 29.20
N HIS A 398 -37.98 48.11 28.02
CA HIS A 398 -39.27 47.67 27.50
C HIS A 398 -39.16 46.34 26.73
N GLU A 399 -40.06 45.46 27.15
CA GLU A 399 -40.31 44.08 26.78
C GLU A 399 -40.87 43.86 25.36
N GLN A 400 -40.49 42.69 24.82
CA GLN A 400 -41.32 41.65 24.18
C GLN A 400 -42.25 41.95 23.00
N GLN A 401 -42.09 41.17 21.91
CA GLN A 401 -42.99 40.06 21.47
C GLN A 401 -42.57 39.62 20.04
N LEU A 402 -41.95 38.44 19.85
CA LEU A 402 -42.55 37.10 19.65
C LEU A 402 -43.57 37.02 18.49
N VAL A 403 -43.24 36.24 17.44
CA VAL A 403 -44.04 35.08 16.97
C VAL A 403 -43.11 34.09 16.25
N ASP A 404 -43.14 32.85 16.70
CA ASP A 404 -42.53 31.63 16.15
C ASP A 404 -43.02 31.28 14.72
N ASP A 405 -42.21 30.52 13.97
CA ASP A 405 -42.71 29.19 13.57
C ASP A 405 -41.55 28.21 13.28
N ASP A 406 -41.74 27.01 13.81
CA ASP A 406 -40.85 25.86 13.84
C ASP A 406 -40.64 25.20 12.47
N THR A 407 -39.48 24.55 12.28
CA THR A 407 -39.43 23.13 11.86
C THR A 407 -38.04 22.48 12.04
N ASN A 408 -37.94 21.65 13.09
CA ASN A 408 -37.30 20.33 13.20
C ASN A 408 -35.83 20.08 12.76
N LEU A 409 -34.95 19.99 13.77
CA LEU A 409 -34.15 18.82 14.20
C LEU A 409 -33.60 17.83 13.14
N ILE A 410 -32.27 17.61 13.18
CA ILE A 410 -31.65 16.41 13.78
C ILE A 410 -30.35 16.82 14.52
N ASP A 411 -30.29 16.49 15.81
CA ASP A 411 -29.13 16.51 16.70
C ASP A 411 -28.65 15.06 16.95
N ILE A 412 -27.34 14.83 17.06
CA ILE A 412 -26.72 13.81 17.94
C ILE A 412 -25.35 14.33 18.41
N SER A 413 -25.35 15.09 19.51
CA SER A 413 -24.51 15.02 20.72
C SER A 413 -23.57 13.79 20.86
N CYS A 414 -22.39 13.82 21.49
CA CYS A 414 -22.09 14.22 22.86
C CYS A 414 -20.56 14.27 23.07
N LEU A 415 -20.07 15.24 23.86
CA LEU A 415 -19.35 14.99 25.13
C LEU A 415 -19.39 16.27 25.96
N ASN A 416 -20.29 16.27 26.94
CA ASN A 416 -20.33 17.19 28.09
C ASN A 416 -19.11 16.97 28.99
N VAL A 417 -18.66 18.01 29.70
CA VAL A 417 -18.83 18.18 31.16
C VAL A 417 -18.62 19.67 31.52
N ASN A 418 -19.63 20.27 32.16
CA ASN A 418 -19.59 21.56 32.87
C ASN A 418 -18.79 21.45 34.18
N ASP A 419 -18.21 22.54 34.67
CA ASP A 419 -18.75 23.28 35.83
C ASP A 419 -17.74 24.29 36.44
N ASN A 420 -18.19 25.56 36.44
CA ASN A 420 -18.28 26.50 37.56
C ASN A 420 -17.06 26.91 38.42
N CYS A 421 -16.83 28.24 38.35
CA CYS A 421 -16.90 29.21 39.46
C CYS A 421 -15.75 29.24 40.49
N SER A 422 -15.05 30.38 40.56
CA SER A 422 -15.24 31.38 41.65
C SER A 422 -14.04 32.32 41.75
N SER A 423 -14.38 33.59 41.97
CA SER A 423 -13.51 34.69 42.36
C SER A 423 -12.92 34.48 43.76
N SER A 424 -11.70 34.97 43.98
CA SER A 424 -11.38 35.71 45.22
C SER A 424 -10.08 36.48 45.10
N SER A 425 -10.20 37.73 45.54
CA SER A 425 -9.21 38.72 45.91
C SER A 425 -8.00 38.19 46.67
N ASN A 426 -6.84 38.79 46.42
CA ASN A 426 -6.12 39.55 47.46
C ASN A 426 -4.99 40.34 46.81
N ALA A 427 -5.25 41.64 46.63
CA ALA A 427 -4.21 42.65 46.65
C ALA A 427 -3.76 42.79 48.09
N ASP A 428 -2.49 42.48 48.36
CA ASP A 428 -1.69 43.08 49.42
C ASP A 428 -0.31 42.44 49.33
N LEU A 429 0.60 43.12 48.64
CA LEU A 429 2.05 43.17 48.85
C LEU A 429 2.67 44.07 47.75
N LEU A 430 2.22 45.33 47.72
CA LEU A 430 3.02 46.43 47.20
C LEU A 430 3.98 46.84 48.30
N ASN A 431 5.25 46.53 48.10
CA ASN A 431 6.44 47.29 48.50
C ASN A 431 7.56 46.32 48.85
N GLU A 432 8.40 46.03 47.87
CA GLU A 432 9.85 46.17 48.02
C GLU A 432 10.56 45.84 46.69
N CYS A 433 11.70 46.50 46.51
CA CYS A 433 12.73 46.29 45.48
C CYS A 433 12.65 47.08 44.17
N ASN A 434 13.24 48.28 44.28
CA ASN A 434 14.00 49.01 43.28
C ASN A 434 14.96 48.16 42.43
N ASP A 435 15.25 48.70 41.24
CA ASP A 435 16.48 48.58 40.44
C ASP A 435 16.95 47.18 40.02
N TRP A 436 16.43 46.70 38.88
CA TRP A 436 17.00 45.53 38.21
C TRP A 436 18.24 45.88 37.39
N GLN A 437 19.41 45.63 37.97
CA GLN A 437 20.72 45.64 37.29
C GLN A 437 21.12 44.25 36.74
N GLY A 438 20.15 43.37 36.45
CA GLY A 438 20.39 41.99 36.02
C GLY A 438 20.63 41.82 34.51
N LYS A 439 21.34 40.74 34.13
CA LYS A 439 21.37 40.26 32.74
C LYS A 439 19.99 39.67 32.41
N PHE A 440 19.36 40.12 31.33
CA PHE A 440 18.09 39.56 30.85
C PHE A 440 18.25 38.06 30.55
N THR A 441 17.57 37.23 31.33
CA THR A 441 17.69 35.77 31.31
C THR A 441 16.58 35.11 30.49
N TYR A 442 16.69 33.81 30.26
CA TYR A 442 15.63 32.99 29.65
C TYR A 442 14.29 33.14 30.41
N GLN A 443 14.36 33.20 31.74
CA GLN A 443 13.18 33.28 32.60
C GLN A 443 12.45 34.62 32.45
N ASP A 444 13.18 35.71 32.25
CA ASP A 444 12.60 37.03 31.99
C ASP A 444 11.92 37.10 30.61
N PHE A 445 12.49 36.41 29.61
CA PHE A 445 11.88 36.28 28.28
C PHE A 445 10.55 35.49 28.34
N GLU A 446 10.52 34.40 29.09
CA GLU A 446 9.34 33.58 29.29
C GLU A 446 8.21 34.34 30.00
N ILE A 447 8.53 35.10 31.04
CA ILE A 447 7.57 35.96 31.75
C ILE A 447 6.96 36.99 30.79
N LEU A 448 7.78 37.64 29.96
CA LEU A 448 7.32 38.67 29.01
C LEU A 448 6.34 38.10 27.97
N VAL A 449 6.63 36.91 27.42
CA VAL A 449 5.75 36.26 26.44
C VAL A 449 4.42 35.87 27.07
N ASN A 450 4.46 35.30 28.27
CA ASN A 450 3.26 34.87 28.98
C ASN A 450 2.38 36.04 29.39
N GLU A 451 2.96 37.14 29.87
CA GLU A 451 2.21 38.37 30.20
C GLU A 451 1.61 39.03 28.95
N ALA A 452 2.33 39.09 27.83
CA ALA A 452 1.81 39.64 26.58
C ALA A 452 0.56 38.86 26.08
N ILE A 453 0.61 37.53 26.19
CA ILE A 453 -0.50 36.66 25.81
C ILE A 453 -1.67 36.85 26.77
N LYS A 454 -1.40 36.84 28.07
CA LYS A 454 -2.42 36.95 29.12
C LYS A 454 -3.12 38.31 29.11
N SER A 455 -2.39 39.40 28.91
CA SER A 455 -2.95 40.76 28.95
C SER A 455 -3.78 41.10 27.70
N ILE A 456 -3.45 40.52 26.53
CA ILE A 456 -4.11 40.86 25.26
C ILE A 456 -5.19 39.84 24.88
N LEU A 457 -5.02 38.56 25.19
CA LEU A 457 -5.97 37.50 24.81
C LEU A 457 -6.94 37.08 25.92
N GLY A 458 -6.70 37.50 27.17
CA GLY A 458 -7.61 37.27 28.30
C GLY A 458 -7.67 35.81 28.80
N LEU A 459 -8.16 35.62 30.03
CA LEU A 459 -8.21 34.34 30.77
C LEU A 459 -9.31 33.37 30.26
N GLN A 460 -9.24 32.91 29.02
CA GLN A 460 -9.95 31.69 28.61
C GLN A 460 -8.98 30.54 28.36
N GLY A 461 -8.67 29.82 29.44
CA GLY A 461 -7.96 28.55 29.43
C GLY A 461 -6.46 28.70 29.19
N GLU A 462 -5.64 28.10 30.05
CA GLU A 462 -4.20 27.98 29.83
C GLU A 462 -3.91 27.59 28.37
N LEU A 463 -3.23 28.47 27.62
CA LEU A 463 -2.64 28.13 26.33
C LEU A 463 -1.52 27.12 26.60
N LYS A 464 -1.89 25.84 26.72
CA LYS A 464 -1.00 24.72 27.04
C LYS A 464 0.08 24.44 25.98
N ASP A 465 0.00 25.11 24.83
CA ASP A 465 0.77 24.79 23.64
C ASP A 465 1.71 25.93 23.18
N VAL A 466 1.97 26.92 24.05
CA VAL A 466 2.99 27.94 23.79
C VAL A 466 4.26 27.58 24.55
N GLU A 467 5.27 27.07 23.83
CA GLU A 467 6.54 26.68 24.43
C GLU A 467 7.64 27.69 24.05
N VAL A 468 8.23 28.31 25.07
CA VAL A 468 9.44 29.12 24.91
C VAL A 468 10.61 28.15 24.74
N THR A 469 11.42 28.30 23.69
CA THR A 469 12.42 27.28 23.32
C THR A 469 13.85 27.79 23.49
N ASP A 470 14.36 28.51 22.50
CA ASP A 470 15.74 28.99 22.49
C ASP A 470 15.79 30.47 22.85
N PHE A 471 16.54 30.85 23.90
CA PHE A 471 16.86 32.26 24.21
C PHE A 471 18.38 32.46 24.29
N ASP A 472 18.91 33.30 23.41
CA ASP A 472 20.31 33.71 23.44
C ASP A 472 20.48 34.98 24.29
N SER A 473 20.98 34.80 25.51
CA SER A 473 21.25 35.90 26.46
C SER A 473 22.26 36.94 25.97
N SER A 474 23.11 36.60 24.98
CA SER A 474 24.10 37.53 24.43
C SER A 474 23.51 38.46 23.36
N THR A 475 22.58 37.96 22.55
CA THR A 475 21.90 38.72 21.49
C THR A 475 20.50 39.20 21.88
N LYS A 476 19.98 38.76 23.03
CA LYS A 476 18.61 39.01 23.54
C LYS A 476 17.51 38.59 22.55
N LEU A 477 17.76 37.52 21.79
CA LEU A 477 16.81 36.96 20.85
C LEU A 477 16.26 35.64 21.38
N GLY A 478 14.94 35.52 21.42
CA GLY A 478 14.23 34.33 21.88
C GLY A 478 13.27 33.78 20.83
N SER A 479 12.99 32.48 20.90
CA SER A 479 12.08 31.77 20.00
C SER A 479 10.93 31.15 20.80
N ILE A 480 9.74 31.22 20.22
CA ILE A 480 8.52 30.62 20.78
C ILE A 480 7.90 29.68 19.74
N VAL A 481 7.35 28.58 20.21
CA VAL A 481 6.61 27.60 19.40
C VAL A 481 5.13 27.75 19.74
N VAL A 482 4.30 27.84 18.71
CA VAL A 482 2.86 28.06 18.82
C VAL A 482 2.14 27.21 17.77
N ASN A 483 0.91 26.78 18.07
CA ASN A 483 0.05 26.10 17.09
C ASN A 483 -0.28 27.01 15.89
N GLU A 484 -0.44 26.43 14.69
CA GLU A 484 -0.74 27.21 13.47
C GLU A 484 -2.08 27.95 13.54
N SER A 485 -3.08 27.39 14.23
CA SER A 485 -4.38 28.05 14.47
C SER A 485 -4.24 29.33 15.30
N ASP A 486 -3.27 29.35 16.21
CA ASP A 486 -3.12 30.39 17.23
C ASP A 486 -2.00 31.38 16.88
N LEU A 487 -1.22 31.06 15.82
CA LEU A 487 -0.07 31.84 15.35
C LEU A 487 -0.44 33.31 15.11
N ASN A 488 -1.57 33.58 14.45
CA ASN A 488 -1.98 34.95 14.14
C ASN A 488 -2.39 35.71 15.40
N SER A 489 -3.10 35.05 16.32
CA SER A 489 -3.56 35.65 17.58
C SER A 489 -2.40 35.93 18.53
N ILE A 490 -1.45 35.01 18.66
CA ILE A 490 -0.26 35.18 19.52
C ILE A 490 0.72 36.19 18.89
N TRP A 491 0.87 36.18 17.56
CA TRP A 491 1.66 37.19 16.87
C TRP A 491 1.07 38.59 17.04
N ALA A 492 -0.26 38.71 16.91
CA ALA A 492 -0.98 39.95 17.17
C ALA A 492 -0.80 40.39 18.63
N ALA A 493 -0.96 39.49 19.59
CA ALA A 493 -0.77 39.77 21.02
C ALA A 493 0.64 40.31 21.31
N LEU A 494 1.69 39.64 20.82
CA LEU A 494 3.08 40.07 21.00
C LEU A 494 3.40 41.38 20.28
N CYS A 495 2.80 41.63 19.10
CA CYS A 495 2.95 42.90 18.38
C CYS A 495 2.22 44.04 19.08
N ILE A 496 1.01 43.81 19.59
CA ILE A 496 0.21 44.81 20.30
C ILE A 496 0.88 45.15 21.63
N TYR A 497 1.30 44.14 22.38
CA TYR A 497 2.07 44.34 23.62
C TYR A 497 3.39 45.08 23.35
N SER A 498 4.00 44.91 22.17
CA SER A 498 5.23 45.61 21.79
C SER A 498 5.08 47.12 21.56
N VAL A 499 3.84 47.62 21.38
CA VAL A 499 3.56 49.05 21.28
C VAL A 499 3.95 49.78 22.56
N HIS A 500 3.87 49.12 23.72
CA HIS A 500 4.31 49.68 25.01
C HIS A 500 5.84 49.90 25.10
N PHE A 501 6.65 49.16 24.34
CA PHE A 501 8.13 49.22 24.42
C PHE A 501 8.80 49.98 23.27
N THR A 502 8.02 50.67 22.41
CA THR A 502 8.48 51.38 21.18
C THR A 502 9.37 50.56 20.23
N LYS A 503 9.37 49.23 20.33
CA LYS A 503 10.19 48.34 19.50
C LYS A 503 9.35 47.15 19.05
N ARG A 504 9.58 46.67 17.82
CA ARG A 504 8.94 45.45 17.31
C ARG A 504 9.51 44.23 18.05
N VAL A 505 8.70 43.61 18.91
CA VAL A 505 9.09 42.41 19.68
C VAL A 505 8.99 41.15 18.81
N ALA A 506 7.95 41.02 17.97
CA ALA A 506 7.84 39.93 17.00
C ALA A 506 8.52 40.32 15.66
N ILE A 507 9.71 39.77 15.41
CA ILE A 507 10.59 40.22 14.31
C ILE A 507 10.43 39.35 13.06
N ARG A 508 10.24 38.04 13.21
CA ARG A 508 10.21 37.11 12.07
C ARG A 508 9.39 35.85 12.36
N VAL A 509 8.41 35.55 11.51
CA VAL A 509 7.79 34.22 11.44
C VAL A 509 8.71 33.32 10.61
N LYS A 510 9.29 32.29 11.22
CA LYS A 510 9.77 31.13 10.45
C LYS A 510 8.61 30.16 10.37
N LYS A 511 7.91 30.12 9.23
CA LYS A 511 7.03 29.00 8.93
C LYS A 511 7.93 27.80 8.68
N SER A 512 8.23 27.02 9.71
CA SER A 512 8.61 25.63 9.47
C SER A 512 7.36 24.94 8.99
N SER A 513 7.14 24.94 7.67
CA SER A 513 6.11 24.12 7.05
C SER A 513 6.44 22.66 7.34
N ILE A 514 5.96 22.15 8.48
CA ILE A 514 5.67 20.73 8.56
C ILE A 514 4.34 20.59 7.83
N ASP A 515 4.41 20.48 6.51
CA ASP A 515 3.27 20.16 5.64
C ASP A 515 2.58 18.89 6.16
N TYR A 516 1.55 19.04 6.99
CA TYR A 516 0.68 17.95 7.40
C TYR A 516 -0.49 17.74 6.42
N HIS A 517 -0.45 18.34 5.23
CA HIS A 517 -1.43 18.09 4.18
C HIS A 517 -0.82 17.27 3.04
N HIS A 518 -1.23 15.99 2.99
CA HIS A 518 -1.10 15.08 1.86
C HIS A 518 0.31 14.87 1.26
N ARG A 519 1.27 14.42 2.07
CA ARG A 519 2.48 13.73 1.56
C ARG A 519 2.34 12.21 1.64
N THR A 520 1.36 11.66 0.94
CA THR A 520 1.13 10.21 0.93
C THR A 520 2.23 9.43 0.20
N ILE A 521 3.07 10.08 -0.62
CA ILE A 521 4.18 9.43 -1.33
C ILE A 521 5.31 10.46 -1.62
N TYR A 522 6.13 10.84 -0.64
CA TYR A 522 7.41 11.50 -0.94
C TYR A 522 8.54 10.47 -0.87
N GLN A 523 9.31 10.39 -1.95
CA GLN A 523 10.58 9.66 -1.96
C GLN A 523 11.58 10.39 -1.06
N PRO A 524 12.42 9.67 -0.30
CA PRO A 524 13.51 10.29 0.43
C PRO A 524 14.41 11.09 -0.54
N PRO A 525 14.83 12.31 -0.17
CA PRO A 525 15.74 13.07 -0.99
C PRO A 525 17.06 12.30 -1.17
N LYS A 526 17.58 12.30 -2.40
CA LYS A 526 18.82 11.58 -2.70
C LYS A 526 20.01 12.38 -2.19
N ILE A 527 20.93 11.71 -1.50
CA ILE A 527 22.21 12.29 -1.12
C ILE A 527 23.15 12.18 -2.33
N HIS A 528 23.56 13.33 -2.86
CA HIS A 528 24.47 13.40 -4.01
C HIS A 528 25.94 13.32 -3.61
N SER A 529 26.28 13.77 -2.40
CA SER A 529 27.64 13.73 -1.86
C SER A 529 27.58 13.61 -0.33
N LEU A 530 28.48 12.81 0.24
CA LEU A 530 28.71 12.72 1.69
C LEU A 530 29.80 13.67 2.17
N ARG A 531 30.23 14.62 1.33
CA ARG A 531 31.27 15.58 1.69
C ARG A 531 30.85 16.40 2.91
N GLY A 532 31.66 16.33 3.97
CA GLY A 532 31.40 17.03 5.23
C GLY A 532 30.22 16.46 6.03
N TRP A 533 29.72 15.25 5.69
CA TRP A 533 28.77 14.52 6.52
C TRP A 533 29.51 13.77 7.62
N HIS A 534 28.95 13.70 8.82
CA HIS A 534 29.48 12.85 9.88
C HIS A 534 28.81 11.47 9.84
N VAL A 535 29.60 10.44 9.52
CA VAL A 535 29.19 9.03 9.50
C VAL A 535 29.72 8.33 10.75
N PHE A 536 28.82 7.90 11.62
CA PHE A 536 29.12 7.16 12.84
C PHE A 536 28.86 5.67 12.62
N ILE A 537 29.87 4.82 12.82
CA ILE A 537 29.80 3.38 12.52
C ILE A 537 30.13 2.56 13.77
N THR A 538 29.18 1.75 14.21
CA THR A 538 29.43 0.78 15.28
C THR A 538 30.12 -0.47 14.71
N GLY A 539 31.13 -1.00 15.40
CA GLY A 539 31.89 -2.17 14.96
C GLY A 539 32.80 -1.89 13.77
N GLY A 540 33.37 -0.68 13.70
CA GLY A 540 34.10 -0.19 12.53
C GLY A 540 35.52 -0.73 12.33
N THR A 541 36.01 -1.65 13.17
CA THR A 541 37.42 -2.10 13.11
C THR A 541 37.68 -3.32 12.25
N LYS A 542 36.65 -4.11 11.91
CA LYS A 542 36.79 -5.36 11.13
C LYS A 542 35.59 -5.57 10.20
N GLY A 543 35.73 -6.50 9.25
CA GLY A 543 34.63 -7.01 8.41
C GLY A 543 33.86 -5.92 7.66
N ILE A 544 32.53 -6.00 7.69
CA ILE A 544 31.63 -5.04 7.02
C ILE A 544 31.81 -3.63 7.59
N GLY A 545 31.98 -3.48 8.90
CA GLY A 545 32.15 -2.17 9.55
C GLY A 545 33.39 -1.42 9.07
N LEU A 546 34.53 -2.11 8.95
CA LEU A 546 35.76 -1.52 8.39
C LEU A 546 35.59 -1.16 6.91
N ALA A 547 34.93 -2.03 6.13
CA ALA A 547 34.65 -1.75 4.72
C ALA A 547 33.73 -0.52 4.55
N LEU A 548 32.75 -0.35 5.44
CA LEU A 548 31.89 0.84 5.51
C LEU A 548 32.70 2.09 5.86
N ALA A 549 33.60 2.02 6.85
CA ALA A 549 34.44 3.14 7.24
C ALA A 549 35.34 3.61 6.08
N ARG A 550 35.99 2.67 5.39
CA ARG A 550 36.80 2.95 4.19
C ARG A 550 35.98 3.61 3.08
N GLU A 551 34.77 3.10 2.84
CA GLU A 551 33.88 3.66 1.80
C GLU A 551 33.37 5.06 2.17
N ALA A 552 33.06 5.31 3.45
CA ALA A 552 32.64 6.63 3.94
C ALA A 552 33.75 7.68 3.76
N VAL A 553 35.00 7.34 4.13
CA VAL A 553 36.16 8.23 3.93
C VAL A 553 36.35 8.54 2.43
N ARG A 554 36.27 7.53 1.56
CA ARG A 554 36.38 7.73 0.10
C ARG A 554 35.30 8.63 -0.48
N GLN A 555 34.13 8.73 0.16
CA GLN A 555 33.05 9.62 -0.26
C GLN A 555 33.13 11.03 0.35
N GLY A 556 34.20 11.36 1.09
CA GLY A 556 34.46 12.69 1.63
C GLY A 556 33.84 12.95 3.02
N ALA A 557 33.37 11.91 3.71
CA ALA A 557 32.74 12.06 5.03
C ALA A 557 33.77 12.21 6.16
N HIS A 558 33.36 12.86 7.26
CA HIS A 558 33.97 12.65 8.58
C HIS A 558 33.50 11.30 9.12
N VAL A 559 34.40 10.52 9.72
CA VAL A 559 34.10 9.14 10.12
C VAL A 559 34.44 8.94 11.59
N THR A 560 33.45 8.45 12.33
CA THR A 560 33.67 7.94 13.68
C THR A 560 33.51 6.43 13.68
N VAL A 561 34.52 5.71 14.18
CA VAL A 561 34.45 4.26 14.41
C VAL A 561 34.37 3.94 15.89
N LEU A 562 33.40 3.10 16.28
CA LEU A 562 33.26 2.62 17.65
C LEU A 562 33.56 1.13 17.70
N ALA A 563 34.43 0.70 18.61
CA ALA A 563 34.73 -0.73 18.82
C ALA A 563 35.24 -1.00 20.24
N ARG A 564 35.52 -2.28 20.56
CA ARG A 564 35.89 -2.71 21.93
C ARG A 564 37.39 -2.65 22.21
N GLN A 565 38.23 -2.81 21.20
CA GLN A 565 39.68 -2.99 21.36
C GLN A 565 40.44 -1.75 20.89
N GLN A 566 41.03 -1.00 21.82
CA GLN A 566 41.72 0.27 21.52
C GLN A 566 42.84 0.10 20.49
N GLN A 567 43.66 -0.95 20.59
CA GLN A 567 44.78 -1.20 19.66
C GLN A 567 44.33 -1.30 18.19
N LEU A 568 43.21 -1.97 17.93
CA LEU A 568 42.66 -2.08 16.57
C LEU A 568 42.02 -0.77 16.12
N ILE A 569 41.43 -0.02 17.04
CA ILE A 569 40.88 1.32 16.74
C ILE A 569 42.00 2.24 16.28
N ASP A 570 43.11 2.29 17.01
CA ASP A 570 44.25 3.17 16.66
C ASP A 570 44.82 2.83 15.28
N THR A 571 44.95 1.53 14.99
CA THR A 571 45.42 1.05 13.68
C THR A 571 44.48 1.46 12.54
N VAL A 572 43.17 1.26 12.75
CA VAL A 572 42.15 1.58 11.73
C VAL A 572 41.99 3.08 11.55
N VAL A 573 42.03 3.87 12.63
CA VAL A 573 41.98 5.33 12.55
C VAL A 573 43.19 5.85 11.77
N PHE A 574 44.39 5.34 12.04
CA PHE A 574 45.59 5.68 11.27
C PHE A 574 45.40 5.37 9.78
N GLU A 575 44.98 4.15 9.44
CA GLU A 575 44.74 3.74 8.04
C GLU A 575 43.69 4.62 7.34
N LEU A 576 42.58 4.90 8.03
CA LEU A 576 41.51 5.74 7.49
C LEU A 576 41.93 7.21 7.36
N SER A 577 42.80 7.70 8.25
CA SER A 577 43.39 9.04 8.14
C SER A 577 44.35 9.14 6.94
N GLU A 578 45.09 8.08 6.60
CA GLU A 578 45.90 8.06 5.37
C GLU A 578 45.05 8.02 4.09
N LEU A 579 43.89 7.37 4.14
CA LEU A 579 42.92 7.35 3.04
C LEU A 579 42.14 8.66 2.89
N ALA A 580 42.16 9.53 3.90
CA ALA A 580 41.40 10.77 3.92
C ALA A 580 42.03 11.83 3.01
N ASP A 581 41.18 12.57 2.30
CA ASP A 581 41.61 13.68 1.47
C ASP A 581 41.93 14.90 2.34
N ASN A 582 43.23 15.18 2.51
CA ASN A 582 43.74 16.33 3.27
C ASN A 582 43.17 17.67 2.78
N SER A 583 42.78 17.77 1.51
CA SER A 583 42.19 19.00 0.96
C SER A 583 40.77 19.26 1.49
N GLN A 584 40.08 18.23 2.00
CA GLN A 584 38.70 18.32 2.48
C GLN A 584 38.57 18.41 4.00
N LYS A 585 39.69 18.46 4.74
CA LYS A 585 39.71 18.54 6.21
C LYS A 585 38.83 17.46 6.86
N GLN A 586 38.84 16.24 6.31
CA GLN A 586 38.09 15.12 6.88
C GLN A 586 38.62 14.79 8.28
N ILE A 587 37.71 14.43 9.17
CA ILE A 587 38.02 14.09 10.56
C ILE A 587 37.71 12.61 10.71
N VAL A 588 38.71 11.85 11.14
CA VAL A 588 38.56 10.43 11.47
C VAL A 588 38.87 10.26 12.95
N LYS A 589 37.93 9.72 13.72
CA LYS A 589 38.12 9.42 15.14
C LYS A 589 37.62 8.04 15.50
N GLY A 590 38.18 7.51 16.58
CA GLY A 590 37.85 6.20 17.11
C GLY A 590 37.56 6.25 18.60
N TYR A 591 36.54 5.52 19.04
CA TYR A 591 36.17 5.45 20.46
C TYR A 591 36.02 4.01 20.93
N GLN A 592 36.57 3.75 22.11
CA GLN A 592 36.41 2.47 22.78
C GLN A 592 35.08 2.42 23.53
N CYS A 593 34.24 1.45 23.20
CA CYS A 593 33.01 1.17 23.93
C CYS A 593 32.57 -0.28 23.70
N ASP A 594 32.14 -0.94 24.77
CA ASP A 594 31.42 -2.20 24.65
C ASP A 594 29.92 -1.93 24.47
N MET A 595 29.40 -2.31 23.31
CA MET A 595 28.02 -2.07 22.93
C MET A 595 27.00 -2.93 23.69
N THR A 596 27.46 -3.88 24.52
CA THR A 596 26.62 -4.60 25.49
C THR A 596 26.63 -3.99 26.89
N SER A 597 27.31 -2.85 27.08
CA SER A 597 27.34 -2.12 28.35
C SER A 597 26.07 -1.27 28.58
N ASP A 598 25.98 -0.65 29.76
CA ASP A 598 24.86 0.21 30.14
C ASP A 598 24.66 1.38 29.17
N TYR A 599 23.39 1.76 28.97
CA TYR A 599 23.00 2.84 28.06
C TYR A 599 23.81 4.13 28.29
N ASP A 600 24.01 4.53 29.55
CA ASP A 600 24.68 5.79 29.88
C ASP A 600 26.13 5.84 29.37
N LYS A 601 26.85 4.71 29.40
CA LYS A 601 28.22 4.63 28.87
C LYS A 601 28.22 4.77 27.35
N ILE A 602 27.27 4.13 26.67
CA ILE A 602 27.10 4.24 25.22
C ILE A 602 26.75 5.69 24.84
N ALA A 603 25.80 6.29 25.54
CA ALA A 603 25.36 7.67 25.31
C ALA A 603 26.50 8.67 25.52
N GLN A 604 27.29 8.53 26.60
CA GLN A 604 28.47 9.37 26.85
C GLN A 604 29.47 9.32 25.69
N VAL A 605 29.74 8.14 25.13
CA VAL A 605 30.67 8.00 24.01
C VAL A 605 30.11 8.60 22.72
N VAL A 606 28.81 8.40 22.45
CA VAL A 606 28.13 9.01 21.29
C VAL A 606 28.16 10.54 21.39
N HIS A 607 27.81 11.12 22.53
CA HIS A 607 27.85 12.56 22.75
C HIS A 607 29.28 13.12 22.69
N LYS A 608 30.27 12.38 23.18
CA LYS A 608 31.68 12.77 23.03
C LYS A 608 32.09 12.83 21.56
N ALA A 609 31.65 11.87 20.73
CA ALA A 609 31.89 11.91 19.29
C ALA A 609 31.19 13.11 18.61
N GLU A 610 29.97 13.45 19.05
CA GLU A 610 29.25 14.63 18.56
C GLU A 610 29.98 15.94 18.90
N GLN A 611 30.53 16.05 20.10
CA GLN A 611 31.33 17.21 20.53
C GLN A 611 32.64 17.34 19.72
N ASP A 612 33.30 16.22 19.49
CA ASP A 612 34.63 16.17 18.87
C ASP A 612 34.62 16.34 17.36
N VAL A 613 33.59 15.86 16.67
CA VAL A 613 33.50 15.80 15.20
C VAL A 613 32.38 16.68 14.65
N GLY A 614 31.30 16.86 15.42
CA GLY A 614 30.07 17.53 14.99
C GLY A 614 28.83 16.61 15.03
N PRO A 615 27.63 17.14 14.77
CA PRO A 615 26.38 16.37 14.81
C PRO A 615 26.43 15.17 13.86
N ILE A 616 25.85 14.03 14.27
CA ILE A 616 25.83 12.81 13.45
C ILE A 616 24.78 12.95 12.35
N ASP A 617 25.20 12.78 11.10
CA ASP A 617 24.31 12.83 9.93
C ASP A 617 23.90 11.43 9.45
N VAL A 618 24.80 10.45 9.58
CA VAL A 618 24.55 9.04 9.25
C VAL A 618 24.98 8.17 10.41
N LEU A 619 24.03 7.47 11.03
CA LEU A 619 24.33 6.40 11.99
C LEU A 619 24.25 5.04 11.30
N ILE A 620 25.28 4.22 11.40
CA ILE A 620 25.29 2.84 10.92
C ILE A 620 25.49 1.88 12.10
N ASN A 621 24.40 1.24 12.49
CA ASN A 621 24.36 0.17 13.47
C ASN A 621 24.81 -1.15 12.82
N ASN A 622 26.10 -1.46 12.93
CA ASN A 622 26.72 -2.62 12.29
C ASN A 622 27.21 -3.70 13.28
N VAL A 623 27.38 -3.38 14.57
CA VAL A 623 27.76 -4.39 15.58
C VAL A 623 26.79 -5.57 15.56
N GLY A 624 27.35 -6.77 15.54
CA GLY A 624 26.62 -8.02 15.61
C GLY A 624 27.56 -9.20 15.55
N GLY A 625 27.01 -10.38 15.81
CA GLY A 625 27.70 -11.67 15.71
C GLY A 625 26.68 -12.78 15.80
N ALA A 626 27.01 -13.95 15.26
CA ALA A 626 26.14 -15.12 15.28
C ALA A 626 26.68 -16.20 16.22
N MET A 627 25.77 -16.88 16.89
CA MET A 627 26.05 -18.16 17.53
C MET A 627 25.05 -19.17 16.97
N GLN A 628 25.58 -20.22 16.38
CA GLN A 628 24.83 -21.28 15.75
C GLN A 628 24.72 -22.48 16.68
N GLY A 629 23.56 -23.12 16.71
CA GLY A 629 23.29 -24.30 17.52
C GLY A 629 21.80 -24.62 17.56
N THR A 630 21.46 -25.79 18.08
CA THR A 630 20.08 -26.14 18.38
C THR A 630 19.63 -25.50 19.71
N VAL A 631 18.31 -25.38 19.92
CA VAL A 631 17.77 -24.82 21.18
C VAL A 631 18.14 -25.70 22.38
N GLU A 632 18.29 -27.01 22.19
CA GLU A 632 18.63 -27.96 23.26
C GLU A 632 20.10 -27.83 23.69
N GLU A 633 21.00 -27.53 22.77
CA GLU A 633 22.44 -27.38 23.04
C GLU A 633 22.80 -26.02 23.63
N MET A 634 22.05 -24.97 23.29
CA MET A 634 22.38 -23.60 23.69
C MET A 634 21.74 -23.22 25.02
N GLY A 635 22.55 -22.78 25.98
CA GLY A 635 22.06 -22.18 27.22
C GLY A 635 21.31 -20.86 27.00
N ILE A 636 20.43 -20.51 27.92
CA ILE A 636 19.57 -19.33 27.82
C ILE A 636 20.37 -18.01 27.76
N GLU A 637 21.54 -18.00 28.38
CA GLU A 637 22.48 -16.88 28.35
C GLU A 637 22.96 -16.53 26.94
N VAL A 638 23.01 -17.51 26.03
CA VAL A 638 23.35 -17.28 24.62
C VAL A 638 22.27 -16.43 23.95
N PHE A 639 21.00 -16.74 24.18
CA PHE A 639 19.87 -15.97 23.64
C PHE A 639 19.86 -14.54 24.16
N GLN A 640 20.08 -14.36 25.46
CA GLN A 640 20.17 -13.03 26.08
C GLN A 640 21.33 -12.23 25.49
N LYS A 641 22.52 -12.85 25.40
CA LYS A 641 23.71 -12.20 24.81
C LYS A 641 23.51 -11.83 23.34
N GLN A 642 22.89 -12.72 22.55
CA GLN A 642 22.56 -12.47 21.15
C GLN A 642 21.58 -11.30 21.00
N MET A 643 20.56 -11.21 21.86
CA MET A 643 19.60 -10.10 21.85
C MET A 643 20.25 -8.78 22.29
N SER A 644 21.04 -8.80 23.37
CA SER A 644 21.77 -7.62 23.85
C SER A 644 22.74 -7.08 22.80
N LEU A 645 23.50 -7.97 22.15
CA LEU A 645 24.52 -7.59 21.18
C LEU A 645 23.95 -7.15 19.84
N ASN A 646 22.95 -7.85 19.29
CA ASN A 646 22.47 -7.57 17.93
C ASN A 646 21.29 -6.59 17.89
N TYR A 647 20.47 -6.52 18.94
CA TYR A 647 19.27 -5.70 18.97
C TYR A 647 19.40 -4.51 19.93
N LEU A 648 19.59 -4.76 21.23
CA LEU A 648 19.61 -3.68 22.23
C LEU A 648 20.76 -2.69 22.03
N SER A 649 21.92 -3.16 21.58
CA SER A 649 23.04 -2.28 21.19
C SER A 649 22.65 -1.24 20.14
N ALA A 650 21.89 -1.66 19.11
CA ALA A 650 21.43 -0.81 18.03
C ALA A 650 20.37 0.18 18.53
N VAL A 651 19.49 -0.26 19.44
CA VAL A 651 18.53 0.62 20.13
C VAL A 651 19.26 1.69 20.94
N SER A 652 20.26 1.31 21.74
CA SER A 652 21.04 2.23 22.58
C SER A 652 21.79 3.28 21.76
N ALA A 653 22.53 2.86 20.73
CA ALA A 653 23.24 3.79 19.85
C ALA A 653 22.26 4.72 19.11
N THR A 654 21.15 4.18 18.61
CA THR A 654 20.13 4.98 17.93
C THR A 654 19.55 6.02 18.87
N LYS A 655 19.10 5.61 20.06
CA LYS A 655 18.52 6.49 21.07
C LYS A 655 19.48 7.62 21.47
N ALA A 656 20.76 7.32 21.66
CA ALA A 656 21.78 8.32 21.98
C ALA A 656 21.98 9.36 20.86
N ALA A 657 21.94 8.94 19.59
CA ALA A 657 22.16 9.82 18.45
C ALA A 657 20.89 10.55 17.96
N LEU A 658 19.70 10.24 18.50
CA LEU A 658 18.43 10.79 17.99
C LEU A 658 18.39 12.31 18.00
N HIS A 659 18.95 12.94 19.04
CA HIS A 659 18.94 14.39 19.16
C HIS A 659 19.65 15.07 17.98
N SER A 660 20.87 14.63 17.64
CA SER A 660 21.62 15.21 16.50
C SER A 660 20.97 14.87 15.16
N LEU A 661 20.48 13.63 15.00
CA LEU A 661 19.84 13.19 13.78
C LEU A 661 18.56 13.97 13.46
N LYS A 662 17.72 14.26 14.47
CA LYS A 662 16.45 15.00 14.31
C LYS A 662 16.66 16.50 14.09
N ASN A 663 17.70 17.07 14.68
CA ASN A 663 18.00 18.51 14.62
C ASN A 663 18.94 18.89 13.47
N SER A 664 19.21 17.95 12.55
CA SER A 664 20.04 18.22 11.37
C SER A 664 19.39 19.27 10.47
N ARG A 665 20.20 20.23 10.03
CA ARG A 665 19.76 21.32 9.13
C ARG A 665 19.85 20.93 7.64
N ARG A 666 20.18 19.67 7.33
CA ARG A 666 20.36 19.21 5.94
C ARG A 666 19.02 18.95 5.26
N VAL A 667 18.87 19.50 4.05
CA VAL A 667 17.65 19.32 3.24
C VAL A 667 17.46 17.86 2.83
N GLU A 668 18.57 17.15 2.58
CA GLU A 668 18.57 15.73 2.24
C GLU A 668 18.16 14.82 3.41
N GLY A 669 18.08 15.36 4.63
CA GLY A 669 17.71 14.64 5.85
C GLY A 669 18.81 13.71 6.36
N SER A 670 18.74 13.34 7.64
CA SER A 670 19.69 12.41 8.26
C SER A 670 19.37 10.95 7.89
N ARG A 671 20.32 10.03 8.16
CA ARG A 671 20.19 8.61 7.83
C ARG A 671 20.51 7.70 9.02
N ILE A 672 19.73 6.64 9.16
CA ILE A 672 20.01 5.54 10.10
C ILE A 672 20.02 4.24 9.31
N ALA A 673 21.07 3.44 9.47
CA ALA A 673 21.17 2.13 8.84
C ALA A 673 21.37 1.02 9.87
N PHE A 674 20.67 -0.09 9.71
CA PHE A 674 20.82 -1.30 10.50
C PHE A 674 21.37 -2.42 9.63
N VAL A 675 22.48 -3.03 10.03
CA VAL A 675 23.03 -4.23 9.38
C VAL A 675 22.39 -5.46 10.01
N SER A 676 21.35 -5.96 9.33
CA SER A 676 20.69 -7.22 9.67
C SER A 676 21.39 -8.39 8.96
N SER A 677 20.64 -9.33 8.39
CA SER A 677 21.12 -10.48 7.61
C SER A 677 19.96 -11.07 6.81
N GLN A 678 20.21 -11.82 5.74
CA GLN A 678 19.15 -12.64 5.13
C GLN A 678 18.46 -13.58 6.16
N ALA A 679 19.19 -14.02 7.19
CA ALA A 679 18.63 -14.77 8.33
C ALA A 679 17.66 -13.94 9.21
N GLY A 680 17.58 -12.63 9.01
CA GLY A 680 16.57 -11.71 9.56
C GLY A 680 15.31 -11.60 8.71
N GLN A 681 15.22 -12.36 7.61
CA GLN A 681 14.05 -12.45 6.72
C GLN A 681 13.48 -13.87 6.66
N VAL A 682 14.31 -14.88 6.91
CA VAL A 682 13.93 -16.30 6.98
C VAL A 682 14.52 -16.96 8.22
N GLY A 683 13.71 -17.75 8.92
CA GLY A 683 14.18 -18.59 10.02
C GLY A 683 14.86 -19.86 9.48
N LEU A 684 16.07 -20.14 9.95
CA LEU A 684 16.90 -21.25 9.48
C LEU A 684 17.31 -22.16 10.63
N TYR A 685 17.46 -23.46 10.34
CA TYR A 685 17.98 -24.42 11.31
C TYR A 685 19.37 -24.00 11.81
N GLY A 686 19.59 -24.11 13.12
CA GLY A 686 20.83 -23.71 13.79
C GLY A 686 20.98 -22.21 14.03
N TYR A 687 20.08 -21.35 13.54
CA TYR A 687 20.10 -19.89 13.81
C TYR A 687 19.02 -19.46 14.80
N THR A 688 18.57 -20.33 15.69
CA THR A 688 17.43 -20.07 16.59
C THR A 688 17.70 -18.94 17.60
N ALA A 689 18.95 -18.69 17.99
CA ALA A 689 19.32 -17.54 18.83
C ALA A 689 19.63 -16.26 18.02
N TYR A 690 20.03 -16.39 16.75
CA TYR A 690 20.50 -15.29 15.91
C TYR A 690 19.42 -14.72 14.97
N SER A 691 18.64 -15.55 14.30
CA SER A 691 17.56 -15.08 13.42
C SER A 691 16.60 -14.15 14.16
N PRO A 692 16.06 -14.47 15.36
CA PRO A 692 15.10 -13.61 16.03
C PRO A 692 15.61 -12.20 16.32
N CYS A 693 16.88 -12.04 16.73
CA CYS A 693 17.43 -10.70 17.00
C CYS A 693 17.62 -9.89 15.70
N LYS A 694 17.91 -10.55 14.57
CA LYS A 694 17.96 -9.91 13.24
C LYS A 694 16.58 -9.58 12.67
N PHE A 695 15.55 -10.37 12.99
CA PHE A 695 14.14 -10.02 12.76
C PHE A 695 13.69 -8.83 13.62
N ALA A 696 14.12 -8.77 14.89
CA ALA A 696 13.79 -7.67 15.80
C ALA A 696 14.28 -6.31 15.28
N LEU A 697 15.49 -6.26 14.68
CA LEU A 697 15.99 -5.06 14.01
C LEU A 697 15.06 -4.54 12.91
N ARG A 698 14.42 -5.44 12.16
CA ARG A 698 13.46 -5.05 11.12
C ARG A 698 12.22 -4.42 11.73
N GLY A 699 11.61 -5.07 12.73
CA GLY A 699 10.41 -4.53 13.39
C GLY A 699 10.68 -3.18 14.05
N PHE A 700 11.84 -3.04 14.70
CA PHE A 700 12.27 -1.76 15.27
C PHE A 700 12.49 -0.69 14.19
N ALA A 701 13.12 -1.02 13.07
CA ALA A 701 13.32 -0.08 11.98
C ALA A 701 12.01 0.37 11.32
N GLU A 702 11.03 -0.53 11.16
CA GLU A 702 9.71 -0.21 10.61
C GLU A 702 8.95 0.77 11.53
N ALA A 703 8.93 0.50 12.84
CA ALA A 703 8.33 1.39 13.83
C ALA A 703 9.06 2.74 13.91
N LEU A 704 10.39 2.71 14.02
CA LEU A 704 11.23 3.90 14.12
C LEU A 704 11.07 4.81 12.88
N GLN A 705 10.94 4.24 11.68
CA GLN A 705 10.71 5.05 10.47
C GLN A 705 9.42 5.87 10.55
N MET A 706 8.38 5.38 11.24
CA MET A 706 7.16 6.14 11.46
C MET A 706 7.39 7.29 12.45
N GLU A 707 8.09 7.04 13.55
CA GLU A 707 8.45 8.05 14.56
C GLU A 707 9.33 9.17 13.98
N LEU A 708 10.21 8.82 13.05
CA LEU A 708 11.21 9.73 12.48
C LEU A 708 10.74 10.49 11.25
N ARG A 709 9.59 10.13 10.68
CA ARG A 709 9.06 10.75 9.46
C ARG A 709 8.85 12.28 9.59
N PRO A 710 8.32 12.82 10.70
CA PRO A 710 8.17 14.27 10.88
C PRO A 710 9.50 15.03 10.91
N HIS A 711 10.59 14.35 11.27
CA HIS A 711 11.92 14.94 11.47
C HIS A 711 12.83 14.79 10.24
N ASN A 712 12.32 14.34 9.08
CA ASN A 712 13.10 14.11 7.87
C ASN A 712 14.31 13.16 8.08
N VAL A 713 14.18 12.15 8.94
CA VAL A 713 15.20 11.11 9.15
C VAL A 713 14.74 9.79 8.53
N TRP A 714 15.64 9.17 7.76
CA TRP A 714 15.31 8.00 6.94
C TRP A 714 16.09 6.77 7.36
N VAL A 715 15.39 5.65 7.42
CA VAL A 715 15.90 4.38 7.93
C VAL A 715 16.15 3.40 6.78
N THR A 716 17.27 2.68 6.84
CA THR A 716 17.63 1.59 5.93
C THR A 716 17.94 0.33 6.74
N VAL A 717 17.39 -0.82 6.33
CA VAL A 717 17.76 -2.14 6.85
C VAL A 717 18.48 -2.91 5.75
N ALA A 718 19.71 -3.31 6.01
CA ALA A 718 20.53 -4.10 5.10
C ALA A 718 20.47 -5.58 5.45
N TYR A 719 20.29 -6.42 4.43
CA TYR A 719 20.19 -7.87 4.55
C TYR A 719 21.33 -8.58 3.80
N PRO A 720 22.59 -8.43 4.26
CA PRO A 720 23.73 -9.07 3.61
C PRO A 720 23.62 -10.61 3.67
N PRO A 721 24.14 -11.31 2.64
CA PRO A 721 24.33 -12.76 2.66
C PRO A 721 25.56 -13.12 3.51
N ASN A 722 25.96 -14.40 3.48
CA ASN A 722 27.26 -14.81 4.00
C ASN A 722 28.37 -13.92 3.40
N THR A 723 29.16 -13.29 4.29
CA THR A 723 30.15 -12.29 3.90
C THR A 723 31.51 -12.71 4.43
N ASN A 724 32.54 -12.64 3.58
CA ASN A 724 33.90 -13.08 3.88
C ASN A 724 34.54 -12.16 4.92
N THR A 725 34.32 -12.46 6.20
CA THR A 725 34.81 -11.69 7.34
C THR A 725 35.52 -12.62 8.31
N GLU A 726 36.48 -12.08 9.07
CA GLU A 726 37.17 -12.84 10.12
C GLU A 726 36.17 -13.48 11.11
N GLY A 727 35.12 -12.73 11.48
CA GLY A 727 34.06 -13.24 12.35
C GLY A 727 33.30 -14.41 11.74
N PHE A 728 32.90 -14.30 10.47
CA PHE A 728 32.24 -15.39 9.75
C PHE A 728 33.12 -16.64 9.68
N VAL A 729 34.42 -16.50 9.40
CA VAL A 729 35.36 -17.64 9.33
C VAL A 729 35.45 -18.36 10.68
N GLU A 730 35.42 -17.63 11.79
CA GLU A 730 35.44 -18.21 13.14
C GLU A 730 34.10 -18.88 13.49
N GLU A 731 32.98 -18.21 13.24
CA GLU A 731 31.62 -18.73 13.43
C GLU A 731 31.38 -20.01 12.60
N TRP A 732 31.91 -20.05 11.37
CA TRP A 732 31.73 -21.17 10.44
C TRP A 732 32.39 -22.47 10.92
N LYS A 733 33.47 -22.39 11.73
CA LYS A 733 34.13 -23.59 12.28
C LYS A 733 33.17 -24.43 13.11
N ASN A 734 32.40 -23.76 13.97
CA ASN A 734 31.51 -24.41 14.94
C ASN A 734 30.05 -24.53 14.47
N THR A 735 29.75 -24.13 13.23
CA THR A 735 28.39 -24.18 12.69
C THR A 735 27.95 -25.63 12.43
N PRO A 736 26.72 -26.04 12.85
CA PRO A 736 26.18 -27.37 12.60
C PRO A 736 26.16 -27.76 11.12
N VAL A 737 26.31 -29.05 10.83
CA VAL A 737 26.43 -29.54 9.44
C VAL A 737 25.18 -29.20 8.62
N ALA A 738 23.99 -29.40 9.18
CA ALA A 738 22.72 -29.07 8.53
C ALA A 738 22.63 -27.58 8.16
N THR A 739 23.08 -26.70 9.05
CA THR A 739 23.12 -25.24 8.82
C THR A 739 24.11 -24.90 7.69
N LYS A 740 25.28 -25.56 7.64
CA LYS A 740 26.25 -25.40 6.55
C LYS A 740 25.67 -25.82 5.20
N LEU A 741 24.91 -26.92 5.14
CA LEU A 741 24.29 -27.38 3.89
C LEU A 741 23.16 -26.44 3.43
N ILE A 742 22.35 -25.93 4.36
CA ILE A 742 21.27 -24.98 4.07
C ILE A 742 21.81 -23.63 3.57
N THR A 743 22.89 -23.14 4.19
CA THR A 743 23.42 -21.79 3.91
C THR A 743 24.66 -21.76 3.01
N GLY A 744 25.26 -22.91 2.72
CA GLY A 744 26.49 -23.03 1.93
C GLY A 744 26.29 -22.99 0.42
N GLY A 745 25.04 -22.97 -0.06
CA GLY A 745 24.72 -22.81 -1.48
C GLY A 745 24.86 -21.38 -2.00
N ASP A 746 24.94 -20.38 -1.11
CA ASP A 746 25.11 -18.97 -1.47
C ASP A 746 26.60 -18.60 -1.58
N GLU A 747 26.96 -17.90 -2.66
CA GLU A 747 28.30 -17.35 -2.87
C GLU A 747 28.65 -16.35 -1.75
N VAL A 748 29.79 -16.56 -1.09
CA VAL A 748 30.25 -15.69 -0.01
C VAL A 748 30.68 -14.34 -0.61
N MET A 749 30.04 -13.26 -0.15
CA MET A 749 30.28 -11.92 -0.69
C MET A 749 31.46 -11.21 0.00
N GLU A 750 32.18 -10.39 -0.75
CA GLU A 750 33.25 -9.55 -0.19
C GLU A 750 32.68 -8.35 0.62
N PRO A 751 33.24 -8.03 1.79
CA PRO A 751 32.76 -6.92 2.63
C PRO A 751 32.70 -5.56 1.93
N THR A 752 33.61 -5.33 0.97
CA THR A 752 33.66 -4.10 0.18
C THR A 752 32.46 -3.95 -0.75
N VAL A 753 31.95 -5.05 -1.32
CA VAL A 753 30.76 -5.07 -2.17
C VAL A 753 29.53 -4.78 -1.31
N VAL A 754 29.45 -5.40 -0.12
CA VAL A 754 28.39 -5.16 0.86
C VAL A 754 28.35 -3.69 1.27
N ALA A 755 29.48 -3.12 1.66
CA ALA A 755 29.59 -1.73 2.08
C ALA A 755 29.11 -0.74 1.00
N LYS A 756 29.55 -0.94 -0.25
CA LYS A 756 29.09 -0.14 -1.40
C LYS A 756 27.58 -0.26 -1.63
N GLY A 757 27.02 -1.46 -1.48
CA GLY A 757 25.58 -1.70 -1.58
C GLY A 757 24.78 -0.98 -0.50
N ILE A 758 25.27 -1.01 0.75
CA ILE A 758 24.68 -0.30 1.89
C ILE A 758 24.70 1.21 1.64
N PHE A 759 25.85 1.81 1.33
CA PHE A 759 25.91 3.26 1.05
C PHE A 759 25.08 3.68 -0.15
N ARG A 760 25.03 2.87 -1.20
CA ARG A 760 24.13 3.11 -2.34
C ARG A 760 22.66 3.12 -1.93
N SER A 761 22.28 2.30 -0.95
CA SER A 761 20.90 2.26 -0.43
C SER A 761 20.62 3.44 0.50
N ILE A 762 21.54 3.77 1.41
CA ILE A 762 21.45 4.94 2.31
C ILE A 762 21.31 6.23 1.51
N THR A 763 22.20 6.45 0.53
CA THR A 763 22.20 7.66 -0.31
C THR A 763 20.95 7.78 -1.18
N ARG A 764 20.33 6.67 -1.57
CA ARG A 764 19.07 6.63 -2.31
C ARG A 764 17.82 6.59 -1.42
N GLY A 765 18.00 6.54 -0.09
CA GLY A 765 16.92 6.38 0.89
C GLY A 765 16.08 5.12 0.69
N LYS A 766 16.71 3.99 0.33
CA LYS A 766 15.99 2.71 0.27
C LYS A 766 15.75 2.19 1.68
N PHE A 767 14.52 1.82 2.00
CA PHE A 767 14.22 1.16 3.28
C PHE A 767 14.87 -0.23 3.35
N GLN A 768 14.78 -1.04 2.28
CA GLN A 768 15.44 -2.35 2.21
C GLN A 768 16.68 -2.31 1.31
N CYS A 769 17.82 -2.76 1.84
CA CYS A 769 19.04 -3.01 1.08
C CYS A 769 19.23 -4.52 0.90
N LEU A 770 18.95 -5.01 -0.30
CA LEU A 770 18.91 -6.43 -0.67
C LEU A 770 20.10 -6.77 -1.58
N PHE A 771 20.63 -7.99 -1.43
CA PHE A 771 21.81 -8.47 -2.14
C PHE A 771 21.53 -9.78 -2.87
N GLY A 772 22.00 -9.88 -4.11
CA GLY A 772 21.80 -11.08 -4.95
C GLY A 772 20.33 -11.35 -5.28
N MET A 773 20.10 -12.46 -5.99
CA MET A 773 18.74 -12.91 -6.35
C MET A 773 18.00 -13.49 -5.14
N SER A 774 18.70 -14.21 -4.26
CA SER A 774 18.13 -14.75 -3.01
C SER A 774 17.63 -13.64 -2.09
N GLY A 775 18.44 -12.59 -1.88
CA GLY A 775 18.02 -11.43 -1.09
C GLY A 775 16.88 -10.64 -1.72
N GLN A 776 16.83 -10.50 -3.06
CA GLN A 776 15.68 -9.87 -3.72
C GLN A 776 14.39 -10.69 -3.57
N MET A 777 14.48 -12.01 -3.70
CA MET A 777 13.36 -12.93 -3.49
C MET A 777 12.85 -12.84 -2.05
N LEU A 778 13.74 -12.96 -1.07
CA LEU A 778 13.40 -12.86 0.36
C LEU A 778 12.83 -11.47 0.70
N GLY A 779 13.43 -10.40 0.21
CA GLY A 779 12.92 -9.04 0.40
C GLY A 779 11.50 -8.86 -0.12
N ASN A 780 11.17 -9.44 -1.29
CA ASN A 780 9.82 -9.38 -1.82
C ASN A 780 8.84 -10.26 -1.03
N LEU A 781 9.21 -11.50 -0.70
CA LEU A 781 8.39 -12.39 0.13
C LEU A 781 8.07 -11.80 1.50
N CYS A 782 9.03 -11.07 2.03
CA CYS A 782 8.95 -10.48 3.35
C CYS A 782 8.54 -9.01 3.30
N CYS A 783 8.15 -8.42 2.16
CA CYS A 783 7.95 -6.96 2.06
C CYS A 783 6.85 -6.44 3.00
N GLY A 784 5.81 -7.22 3.33
CA GLY A 784 4.79 -6.85 4.32
C GLY A 784 4.24 -5.43 4.09
N MET A 785 4.25 -4.60 5.14
CA MET A 785 3.91 -3.17 5.08
C MET A 785 5.15 -2.25 5.00
N THR A 786 6.29 -2.76 4.55
CA THR A 786 7.51 -1.94 4.45
C THR A 786 7.29 -0.73 3.54
N PRO A 787 7.91 0.43 3.85
CA PRO A 787 7.78 1.62 3.04
C PRO A 787 8.21 1.40 1.58
N ILE A 788 7.32 1.69 0.63
CA ILE A 788 7.59 1.64 -0.81
C ILE A 788 8.11 2.98 -1.33
N ARG A 789 9.07 2.93 -2.26
CA ARG A 789 9.63 4.15 -2.87
C ARG A 789 8.91 4.56 -4.15
N SER A 790 8.38 3.60 -4.90
CA SER A 790 7.81 3.87 -6.22
C SER A 790 6.68 2.92 -6.57
N ALA A 791 5.76 3.36 -7.42
CA ALA A 791 4.69 2.51 -7.94
C ALA A 791 5.26 1.29 -8.71
N ALA A 792 6.40 1.44 -9.39
CA ALA A 792 7.07 0.33 -10.06
C ALA A 792 7.56 -0.75 -9.09
N GLU A 793 8.09 -0.36 -7.94
CA GLU A 793 8.48 -1.30 -6.87
C GLU A 793 7.26 -2.02 -6.31
N LEU A 794 6.15 -1.31 -6.08
CA LEU A 794 4.88 -1.92 -5.66
C LEU A 794 4.36 -2.93 -6.69
N ILE A 795 4.36 -2.57 -7.98
CA ILE A 795 3.92 -3.46 -9.07
C ILE A 795 4.82 -4.71 -9.13
N HIS A 796 6.14 -4.52 -9.07
CA HIS A 796 7.09 -5.62 -9.05
C HIS A 796 6.85 -6.54 -7.84
N GLN A 797 6.66 -5.97 -6.65
CA GLN A 797 6.41 -6.75 -5.45
C GLN A 797 5.12 -7.56 -5.57
N ALA A 798 4.01 -6.90 -5.92
CA ALA A 798 2.69 -7.52 -6.08
C ALA A 798 2.66 -8.60 -7.15
N PHE A 799 3.37 -8.42 -8.26
CA PHE A 799 3.43 -9.41 -9.35
C PHE A 799 4.25 -10.64 -8.94
N PHE A 800 5.44 -10.45 -8.35
CA PHE A 800 6.36 -11.55 -8.09
C PHE A 800 6.15 -12.27 -6.76
N ILE A 801 5.38 -11.72 -5.81
CA ILE A 801 5.22 -12.32 -4.47
C ILE A 801 4.65 -13.75 -4.55
N GLY A 802 3.69 -14.01 -5.45
CA GLY A 802 3.12 -15.35 -5.67
C GLY A 802 4.12 -16.33 -6.30
N ILE A 803 4.88 -15.87 -7.30
CA ILE A 803 5.90 -16.69 -7.98
C ILE A 803 7.02 -17.07 -7.00
N TYR A 804 7.55 -16.08 -6.28
CA TYR A 804 8.56 -16.32 -5.26
C TYR A 804 8.02 -17.18 -4.13
N ARG A 805 6.72 -17.13 -3.82
CA ARG A 805 6.13 -18.00 -2.81
C ARG A 805 6.20 -19.46 -3.24
N ILE A 806 5.87 -19.77 -4.50
CA ILE A 806 5.99 -21.12 -5.04
C ILE A 806 7.44 -21.59 -5.01
N ILE A 807 8.39 -20.77 -5.47
CA ILE A 807 9.83 -21.07 -5.43
C ILE A 807 10.29 -21.34 -3.99
N SER A 808 9.85 -20.52 -3.02
CA SER A 808 10.22 -20.68 -1.61
C SER A 808 9.73 -22.01 -1.00
N LEU A 809 8.64 -22.59 -1.50
CA LEU A 809 8.17 -23.91 -1.05
C LEU A 809 9.13 -25.03 -1.47
N TYR A 810 9.77 -24.91 -2.64
CA TYR A 810 10.82 -25.84 -3.04
C TYR A 810 12.07 -25.72 -2.16
N TYR A 811 12.49 -24.49 -1.85
CA TYR A 811 13.58 -24.25 -0.88
C TYR A 811 13.23 -24.82 0.50
N LEU A 812 12.01 -24.59 1.00
CA LEU A 812 11.58 -25.10 2.31
C LEU A 812 11.54 -26.63 2.32
N LYS A 813 11.06 -27.27 1.24
CA LYS A 813 11.12 -28.72 1.08
C LYS A 813 12.55 -29.23 1.06
N HIS A 814 13.45 -28.55 0.36
CA HIS A 814 14.87 -28.89 0.33
C HIS A 814 15.51 -28.74 1.72
N PHE A 815 15.30 -27.63 2.42
CA PHE A 815 15.81 -27.41 3.77
C PHE A 815 15.30 -28.46 4.75
N ASN A 816 14.00 -28.78 4.71
CA ASN A 816 13.43 -29.84 5.52
C ASN A 816 14.05 -31.20 5.19
N SER A 817 14.30 -31.49 3.90
CA SER A 817 14.98 -32.72 3.49
C SER A 817 16.40 -32.79 4.03
N VAL A 818 17.15 -31.68 3.99
CA VAL A 818 18.50 -31.59 4.55
C VAL A 818 18.46 -31.87 6.06
N VAL A 819 17.57 -31.21 6.80
CA VAL A 819 17.42 -31.42 8.26
C VAL A 819 17.04 -32.86 8.59
N LEU A 820 16.20 -33.53 7.78
CA LEU A 820 15.83 -34.93 7.99
C LEU A 820 16.96 -35.91 7.65
N GLN A 821 17.86 -35.55 6.73
CA GLN A 821 19.00 -36.37 6.32
C GLN A 821 20.18 -36.24 7.28
N THR A 822 20.39 -35.05 7.85
CA THR A 822 21.37 -34.79 8.89
C THR A 822 20.81 -35.20 10.26
N MET A 823 21.44 -36.14 10.92
CA MET A 823 21.01 -36.66 12.22
C MET A 823 22.13 -36.59 13.24
N LEU A 824 21.78 -36.20 14.46
CA LEU A 824 22.69 -36.12 15.59
C LEU A 824 22.72 -37.48 16.29
N VAL A 825 23.89 -38.11 16.42
CA VAL A 825 24.07 -39.42 17.07
C VAL A 825 25.03 -39.32 18.24
N LYS A 826 24.85 -40.17 19.25
CA LYS A 826 25.70 -40.20 20.45
C LYS A 826 26.74 -41.30 20.31
N VAL A 827 28.02 -40.94 20.29
CA VAL A 827 29.14 -41.88 20.33
C VAL A 827 29.53 -42.12 21.78
N LYS A 828 29.29 -43.33 22.29
CA LYS A 828 29.66 -43.73 23.64
C LYS A 828 30.99 -44.48 23.63
N THR A 829 31.99 -43.91 24.27
CA THR A 829 33.33 -44.50 24.42
C THR A 829 33.34 -45.57 25.51
N LEU A 830 34.38 -46.42 25.54
CA LEU A 830 34.60 -47.44 26.58
C LEU A 830 34.73 -46.86 28.00
N THR A 831 35.12 -45.59 28.14
CA THR A 831 35.21 -44.90 29.44
C THR A 831 33.86 -44.39 29.93
N GLY A 832 32.78 -44.59 29.15
CA GLY A 832 31.44 -44.10 29.46
C GLY A 832 31.17 -42.67 29.02
N LYS A 833 32.18 -41.95 28.49
CA LYS A 833 32.02 -40.60 27.92
C LYS A 833 31.17 -40.67 26.65
N GLU A 834 30.13 -39.84 26.58
CA GLU A 834 29.24 -39.68 25.43
C GLU A 834 29.62 -38.42 24.65
N VAL A 835 29.75 -38.55 23.34
CA VAL A 835 30.18 -37.49 22.42
C VAL A 835 29.16 -37.40 21.29
N GLU A 836 28.56 -36.23 21.09
CA GLU A 836 27.58 -36.05 20.03
C GLU A 836 28.25 -35.83 18.68
N LEU A 837 27.71 -36.43 17.62
CA LEU A 837 28.27 -36.42 16.27
C LEU A 837 27.17 -36.17 15.24
N ASP A 838 27.37 -35.17 14.38
CA ASP A 838 26.49 -34.92 13.24
C ASP A 838 26.86 -35.85 12.07
N ILE A 839 25.95 -36.72 11.68
CA ILE A 839 26.11 -37.62 10.54
C ILE A 839 24.99 -37.45 9.53
N ASP A 840 25.28 -37.68 8.26
CA ASP A 840 24.27 -37.79 7.21
C ASP A 840 23.81 -39.25 7.08
N ALA A 841 22.54 -39.50 6.75
CA ALA A 841 22.05 -40.83 6.43
C ALA A 841 22.86 -41.52 5.31
N SER A 842 23.41 -40.73 4.38
CA SER A 842 24.26 -41.18 3.29
C SER A 842 25.75 -41.30 3.65
N ASP A 843 26.18 -40.87 4.85
CA ASP A 843 27.58 -40.96 5.25
C ASP A 843 28.03 -42.42 5.34
N LEU A 844 29.17 -42.72 4.73
CA LEU A 844 29.85 -44.00 4.86
C LEU A 844 30.44 -44.14 6.27
N VAL A 845 30.55 -45.38 6.75
CA VAL A 845 31.17 -45.68 8.06
C VAL A 845 32.59 -45.08 8.17
N GLU A 846 33.36 -45.05 7.09
CA GLU A 846 34.69 -44.42 7.03
C GLU A 846 34.62 -42.92 7.36
N ARG A 847 33.69 -42.20 6.73
CA ARG A 847 33.47 -40.78 6.98
C ARG A 847 32.98 -40.49 8.40
N ILE A 848 32.17 -41.39 8.97
CA ILE A 848 31.75 -41.31 10.38
C ILE A 848 32.97 -41.45 11.30
N LYS A 849 33.90 -42.36 11.00
CA LYS A 849 35.14 -42.52 11.77
C LYS A 849 36.06 -41.31 11.66
N GLU A 850 36.21 -40.71 10.47
CA GLU A 850 36.96 -39.46 10.30
C GLU A 850 36.40 -38.34 11.18
N LYS A 851 35.07 -38.17 11.20
CA LYS A 851 34.43 -37.18 12.09
C LYS A 851 34.67 -37.45 13.59
N ILE A 852 34.80 -38.72 13.99
CA ILE A 852 35.15 -39.10 15.37
C ILE A 852 36.62 -38.81 15.65
N GLU A 853 37.52 -39.01 14.69
CA GLU A 853 38.94 -38.63 14.82
C GLU A 853 39.07 -37.12 15.04
N GLU A 854 38.34 -36.31 14.28
CA GLU A 854 38.34 -34.85 14.46
C GLU A 854 37.89 -34.41 15.87
N LYS A 855 36.93 -35.13 16.47
CA LYS A 855 36.40 -34.78 17.80
C LYS A 855 37.17 -35.39 18.97
N GLU A 856 37.62 -36.64 18.87
CA GLU A 856 38.24 -37.39 19.97
C GLU A 856 39.73 -37.69 19.76
N GLY A 857 40.30 -37.37 18.59
CA GLY A 857 41.71 -37.58 18.28
C GLY A 857 42.13 -39.04 18.09
N ILE A 858 41.17 -39.96 17.91
CA ILE A 858 41.43 -41.40 17.75
C ILE A 858 41.49 -41.73 16.25
N PRO A 859 42.60 -42.29 15.71
CA PRO A 859 42.70 -42.60 14.29
C PRO A 859 41.63 -43.60 13.79
N PRO A 860 41.03 -43.44 12.59
CA PRO A 860 39.95 -44.28 12.06
C PRO A 860 40.27 -45.79 12.06
N ALA A 861 41.53 -46.14 11.83
CA ALA A 861 42.01 -47.52 11.86
C ALA A 861 41.88 -48.17 13.25
N GLN A 862 41.90 -47.37 14.32
CA GLN A 862 41.75 -47.82 15.70
C GLN A 862 40.28 -47.81 16.16
N GLN A 863 39.36 -47.29 15.35
CA GLN A 863 37.96 -47.16 15.70
C GLN A 863 37.13 -48.36 15.24
N ARG A 864 36.41 -48.98 16.17
CA ARG A 864 35.36 -49.96 15.88
C ARG A 864 34.01 -49.43 16.38
N LEU A 865 33.10 -49.16 15.45
CA LEU A 865 31.77 -48.64 15.74
C LEU A 865 30.75 -49.79 15.79
N ILE A 866 29.90 -49.79 16.81
CA ILE A 866 28.86 -50.79 17.02
C ILE A 866 27.51 -50.09 17.23
N HIS A 867 26.49 -50.49 16.49
CA HIS A 867 25.13 -49.99 16.65
C HIS A 867 24.14 -51.16 16.72
N ALA A 868 23.19 -51.12 17.66
CA ALA A 868 22.20 -52.18 17.89
C ALA A 868 22.81 -53.61 17.98
N GLY A 869 23.99 -53.73 18.61
CA GLY A 869 24.70 -55.01 18.74
C GLY A 869 25.44 -55.49 17.47
N LYS A 870 25.41 -54.72 16.38
CA LYS A 870 26.06 -55.05 15.10
C LYS A 870 27.26 -54.13 14.85
N GLN A 871 28.40 -54.72 14.49
CA GLN A 871 29.57 -53.96 14.07
C GLN A 871 29.32 -53.29 12.71
N MET A 872 29.67 -52.01 12.64
CA MET A 872 29.60 -51.22 11.42
C MET A 872 30.82 -51.51 10.54
N SER A 873 30.57 -51.88 9.27
CA SER A 873 31.60 -52.24 8.29
C SER A 873 31.84 -51.09 7.32
N GLU A 874 33.08 -50.99 6.83
CA GLU A 874 33.49 -50.05 5.80
C GLU A 874 32.70 -50.26 4.48
N GLY A 875 32.59 -49.21 3.66
CA GLY A 875 31.75 -49.20 2.45
C GLY A 875 30.23 -49.18 2.63
N LYS A 876 29.71 -49.21 3.86
CA LYS A 876 28.26 -49.11 4.15
C LYS A 876 27.84 -47.74 4.66
N THR A 877 26.59 -47.36 4.45
CA THR A 877 26.06 -46.04 4.88
C THR A 877 25.35 -46.11 6.23
N ALA A 878 25.18 -44.96 6.89
CA ALA A 878 24.39 -44.87 8.13
C ALA A 878 22.94 -45.35 7.95
N ALA A 879 22.33 -45.06 6.80
CA ALA A 879 20.98 -45.48 6.44
C ALA A 879 20.83 -47.02 6.37
N GLU A 880 21.85 -47.72 5.86
CA GLU A 880 21.86 -49.19 5.79
C GLU A 880 21.87 -49.84 7.19
N TYR A 881 22.40 -49.13 8.19
CA TYR A 881 22.33 -49.53 9.60
C TYR A 881 21.07 -49.04 10.32
N LYS A 882 20.15 -48.36 9.61
CA LYS A 882 18.92 -47.75 10.15
C LYS A 882 19.21 -46.82 11.33
N ILE A 883 20.34 -46.14 11.28
CA ILE A 883 20.70 -45.15 12.30
C ILE A 883 19.72 -43.98 12.17
N THR A 884 19.19 -43.52 13.29
CA THR A 884 18.26 -42.38 13.39
C THR A 884 18.83 -41.33 14.33
N GLY A 885 18.29 -40.10 14.28
CA GLY A 885 18.63 -39.07 15.27
C GLY A 885 18.43 -39.57 16.70
N GLY A 886 19.41 -39.30 17.57
CA GLY A 886 19.48 -39.77 18.96
C GLY A 886 20.04 -41.19 19.13
N ALA A 887 20.38 -41.90 18.06
CA ALA A 887 20.96 -43.25 18.16
C ALA A 887 22.32 -43.24 18.87
N VAL A 888 22.58 -44.26 19.67
CA VAL A 888 23.87 -44.46 20.34
C VAL A 888 24.77 -45.40 19.50
N LEU A 889 25.96 -44.93 19.15
CA LEU A 889 27.04 -45.70 18.55
C LEU A 889 28.08 -46.00 19.62
N HIS A 890 28.38 -47.27 19.87
CA HIS A 890 29.44 -47.65 20.81
C HIS A 890 30.79 -47.65 20.09
N LEU A 891 31.72 -46.82 20.56
CA LEU A 891 33.10 -46.79 20.09
C LEU A 891 33.97 -47.71 20.94
N VAL A 892 34.51 -48.74 20.31
CA VAL A 892 35.48 -49.69 20.89
C VAL A 892 36.81 -49.51 20.17
N LEU A 893 37.92 -49.52 20.90
CA LEU A 893 39.24 -49.47 20.30
C LEU A 893 39.62 -50.84 19.73
N ALA A 894 40.03 -50.89 18.48
CA ALA A 894 40.61 -52.09 17.89
C ALA A 894 41.96 -52.37 18.57
N LEU A 895 42.07 -53.51 19.26
CA LEU A 895 43.34 -53.96 19.84
C LEU A 895 44.36 -54.21 18.72
N ARG A 896 45.60 -53.75 18.92
CA ARG A 896 46.76 -54.04 18.05
C ARG A 896 46.86 -55.54 17.79
N GLY A 897 46.44 -55.99 16.62
CA GLY A 897 46.97 -57.21 16.01
C GLY A 897 48.26 -56.83 15.30
N GLY A 898 49.39 -57.39 15.72
CA GLY A 898 50.69 -57.10 15.13
C GLY A 898 50.74 -57.45 13.65
N SER A 899 51.22 -56.52 12.83
CA SER A 899 51.80 -56.84 11.53
C SER A 899 53.21 -57.37 11.76
N SER A 900 53.36 -58.67 11.55
CA SER A 900 54.58 -59.33 11.07
C SER A 900 54.26 -59.90 9.70
#